data_AF-A0A937M5P4-F1
#
_entry.id   AF-A0A937M5P4-F1
#
_cell.length_a   1.000
_cell.length_b   1.000
_cell.length_c   1.000
_cell.angle_alpha   90.00
_cell.angle_beta   90.00
_cell.angle_gamma   90.00
#
_symmetry.space_group_name_H-M   'P 1'
#
loop_
_entity.id
_entity.type
_entity.pdbx_description
1 polymer ?
#
loop_
_entity_poly.entity_id
_entity_poly.type
_entity_poly.pdbx_seq_one_letter_code
_entity_poly.pdbx_strand_id
1 'polypeptide(L)'
;MKNRWIESEAAAHTEQDSNLGLRVYTSQLLGKDADLVLHGGGNTSVKGELENIFGEVEPVLFVKGSGWDLRTIQAPGFPAVKMEHLLRLGELTALGDSEMMRQLRLALLDPTAPTPSVEAILHALIPHRYVDHSHADAVVAISNSPYGESLLREIYGDEVLILPYMMPGFILAQQVAEATAKVQWSSLRGIVLLHHGIFTFDEDAKTSYSTMIELVSKAEQFLQQKTGAGGLASASYKATGQDCLQLSRLRKAAAQMMDRPVLLRLETTQKASGFANLENCQDLATRGPLTPDHTIHAKAFAAVFDADPLPGLQQFKADYLEYFEKHSDPSHQCLDTMPRYGVWRNKGMVYLAPNQKRLQIVQDICGHTIKSIQQAEFLGGWQALPRQDLFDVEYWELEQAKLKSSAHTPEFEGKVVVVTGAASGIGKACVEEFTDRGAVVLALDIAEGFAEQFTDGAVVAVRCDVTDSQAIDSALQQMVAEFGGIDIVVSNAGNFPASQPLEEMSDDNWEFSQQLNQTSHMKLLRATVPFLRNGLDPAVVIVASKNVPAPGPGAAAYSVAKAGLTQMARIAALELGEAGIRVNVLHPNAVYDTAIWSEEVLASRAAHYGLSVEEYKQSNVLKTEVAAMDVAKAVTVFAGQSLSKTTGAQLPVDGGNERVI
;
A
#
# COMPACT_ATOMS: atom_id res chain seq x y z
N MET A 1 0.53 1.25 -27.55
CA MET A 1 -0.48 0.91 -26.54
C MET A 1 -1.74 0.32 -27.19
N LYS A 2 -2.52 -0.50 -26.48
CA LYS A 2 -3.78 -1.08 -27.00
C LYS A 2 -4.96 -0.16 -26.66
N ASN A 3 -5.74 0.24 -27.66
CA ASN A 3 -7.01 0.94 -27.43
C ASN A 3 -8.03 -0.03 -26.79
N ARG A 4 -8.55 0.32 -25.63
CA ARG A 4 -9.44 -0.54 -24.81
C ARG A 4 -10.93 -0.18 -24.93
N TRP A 5 -11.30 0.68 -25.88
CA TRP A 5 -12.70 1.03 -26.12
C TRP A 5 -13.53 -0.18 -26.59
N ILE A 6 -14.69 -0.37 -25.97
CA ILE A 6 -15.65 -1.43 -26.28
C ILE A 6 -17.03 -0.79 -26.47
N GLU A 7 -17.58 -0.89 -27.68
CA GLU A 7 -18.84 -0.22 -28.05
C GLU A 7 -20.03 -0.61 -27.16
N SER A 8 -20.12 -1.89 -26.78
CA SER A 8 -21.22 -2.37 -25.93
C SER A 8 -21.15 -1.82 -24.51
N GLU A 9 -19.96 -1.61 -23.96
CA GLU A 9 -19.79 -1.00 -22.63
C GLU A 9 -20.11 0.50 -22.69
N ALA A 10 -19.64 1.19 -23.72
CA ALA A 10 -19.95 2.61 -23.94
C ALA A 10 -21.47 2.84 -24.05
N ALA A 11 -22.18 2.00 -24.80
CA ALA A 11 -23.63 2.09 -24.94
C ALA A 11 -24.36 2.02 -23.59
N ALA A 12 -23.98 1.09 -22.70
CA ALA A 12 -24.57 0.94 -21.38
C ALA A 12 -24.40 2.19 -20.49
N HIS A 13 -23.28 2.91 -20.64
CA HIS A 13 -23.03 4.16 -19.94
C HIS A 13 -23.79 5.37 -20.53
N THR A 14 -24.23 5.27 -21.78
CA THR A 14 -24.96 6.36 -22.45
C THR A 14 -26.43 6.42 -22.00
N GLU A 15 -26.97 5.31 -21.51
CA GLU A 15 -28.36 5.20 -21.01
C GLU A 15 -28.59 5.87 -19.64
N GLN A 16 -27.53 6.16 -18.87
CA GLN A 16 -27.62 6.68 -17.50
C GLN A 16 -27.46 8.19 -17.37
N ASP A 17 -26.67 8.82 -18.25
CA ASP A 17 -26.51 10.28 -18.44
C ASP A 17 -25.50 10.45 -19.59
N SER A 18 -25.94 10.84 -20.79
CA SER A 18 -25.23 10.46 -22.03
C SER A 18 -23.77 10.94 -22.09
N ASN A 19 -23.47 12.13 -21.57
CA ASN A 19 -22.11 12.69 -21.63
C ASN A 19 -21.29 12.35 -20.39
N LEU A 20 -21.88 12.46 -19.19
CA LEU A 20 -21.17 12.17 -17.94
C LEU A 20 -20.89 10.67 -17.77
N GLY A 21 -21.83 9.82 -18.19
CA GLY A 21 -21.65 8.37 -18.22
C GLY A 21 -20.50 7.95 -19.14
N LEU A 22 -20.44 8.51 -20.36
CA LEU A 22 -19.31 8.29 -21.27
C LEU A 22 -18.00 8.86 -20.71
N ARG A 23 -18.05 9.95 -19.95
CA ARG A 23 -16.86 10.49 -19.28
C ARG A 23 -16.31 9.52 -18.24
N VAL A 24 -17.17 9.01 -17.35
CA VAL A 24 -16.84 7.94 -16.39
C VAL A 24 -16.24 6.74 -17.13
N TYR A 25 -16.93 6.34 -18.19
CA TYR A 25 -16.46 5.57 -19.34
C TYR A 25 -14.94 5.51 -19.52
N THR A 26 -14.52 6.53 -20.26
CA THR A 26 -13.16 6.59 -20.78
C THR A 26 -12.15 7.01 -19.70
N SER A 27 -12.57 7.68 -18.64
CA SER A 27 -11.73 7.94 -17.45
C SER A 27 -11.28 6.62 -16.79
N GLN A 28 -12.18 5.63 -16.68
CA GLN A 28 -11.81 4.29 -16.21
C GLN A 28 -10.90 3.56 -17.20
N LEU A 29 -11.09 3.74 -18.52
CA LEU A 29 -10.17 3.17 -19.51
C LEU A 29 -8.75 3.72 -19.37
N LEU A 30 -8.60 5.04 -19.16
CA LEU A 30 -7.31 5.68 -18.88
C LEU A 30 -6.70 5.14 -17.57
N GLY A 31 -7.47 5.12 -16.48
CA GLY A 31 -7.00 4.66 -15.16
C GLY A 31 -6.70 3.16 -15.04
N LYS A 32 -7.16 2.34 -16.01
CA LYS A 32 -6.81 0.91 -16.12
C LYS A 32 -5.42 0.68 -16.72
N ASP A 33 -4.78 1.69 -17.31
CA ASP A 33 -3.42 1.59 -17.85
C ASP A 33 -2.45 2.40 -16.99
N ALA A 34 -1.60 1.70 -16.24
CA ALA A 34 -0.65 2.31 -15.32
C ALA A 34 0.40 3.16 -16.04
N ASP A 35 0.69 2.89 -17.31
CA ASP A 35 1.63 3.68 -18.13
C ASP A 35 1.03 5.03 -18.55
N LEU A 36 -0.30 5.24 -18.41
CA LEU A 36 -0.98 6.51 -18.68
C LEU A 36 -1.24 7.31 -17.40
N VAL A 37 -1.76 6.63 -16.38
CA VAL A 37 -2.17 7.27 -15.13
C VAL A 37 -1.81 6.35 -13.98
N LEU A 38 -1.05 6.90 -13.03
CA LEU A 38 -0.65 6.20 -11.83
C LEU A 38 -1.03 7.00 -10.57
N HIS A 39 -1.58 6.30 -9.58
CA HIS A 39 -1.86 6.78 -8.21
C HIS A 39 -2.21 8.27 -8.07
N GLY A 40 -3.45 8.63 -8.41
CA GLY A 40 -3.96 9.99 -8.20
C GLY A 40 -3.58 10.99 -9.29
N GLY A 41 -2.62 10.66 -10.17
CA GLY A 41 -2.28 11.44 -11.36
C GLY A 41 -3.41 11.49 -12.40
N GLY A 42 -3.21 12.32 -13.42
CA GLY A 42 -4.17 12.56 -14.50
C GLY A 42 -5.47 13.24 -14.06
N ASN A 43 -6.14 13.85 -15.02
CA ASN A 43 -7.35 14.63 -14.78
C ASN A 43 -8.28 14.52 -16.00
N THR A 44 -9.58 14.48 -15.79
CA THR A 44 -10.53 14.36 -16.92
C THR A 44 -11.73 15.24 -16.65
N SER A 45 -12.30 15.78 -17.72
CA SER A 45 -13.53 16.56 -17.63
C SER A 45 -14.44 16.36 -18.84
N VAL A 46 -15.70 16.72 -18.64
CA VAL A 46 -16.70 16.88 -19.69
C VAL A 46 -17.49 18.16 -19.45
N LYS A 47 -17.68 18.95 -20.51
CA LYS A 47 -18.56 20.12 -20.51
C LYS A 47 -19.98 19.65 -20.82
N GLY A 48 -20.95 20.15 -20.08
CA GLY A 48 -22.35 19.77 -20.22
C GLY A 48 -23.29 20.83 -19.67
N GLU A 49 -24.51 20.40 -19.40
CA GLU A 49 -25.58 21.23 -18.90
C GLU A 49 -26.20 20.56 -17.67
N LEU A 50 -26.59 21.35 -16.67
CA LEU A 50 -27.28 20.85 -15.48
C LEU A 50 -28.52 21.71 -15.21
N GLU A 51 -29.67 21.06 -15.02
CA GLU A 51 -30.90 21.73 -14.62
C GLU A 51 -30.89 21.99 -13.12
N ASN A 52 -31.08 23.25 -12.72
CA ASN A 52 -31.16 23.64 -11.32
C ASN A 52 -32.57 23.43 -10.74
N ILE A 53 -32.75 23.66 -9.44
CA ILE A 53 -34.06 23.44 -8.76
C ILE A 53 -35.19 24.34 -9.30
N PHE A 54 -34.85 25.39 -10.05
CA PHE A 54 -35.81 26.31 -10.67
C PHE A 54 -36.15 25.91 -12.12
N GLY A 55 -35.57 24.82 -12.63
CA GLY A 55 -35.76 24.36 -14.01
C GLY A 55 -34.91 25.12 -15.03
N GLU A 56 -33.93 25.90 -14.58
CA GLU A 56 -33.00 26.61 -15.47
C GLU A 56 -31.81 25.71 -15.80
N VAL A 57 -31.45 25.66 -17.08
CA VAL A 57 -30.32 24.87 -17.57
C VAL A 57 -29.08 25.74 -17.55
N GLU A 58 -28.10 25.37 -16.72
CA GLU A 58 -26.83 26.08 -16.58
C GLU A 58 -25.70 25.30 -17.26
N PRO A 59 -24.79 25.97 -18.01
CA PRO A 59 -23.59 25.33 -18.54
C PRO A 59 -22.60 25.01 -17.41
N VAL A 60 -22.13 23.78 -17.38
CA VAL A 60 -21.26 23.25 -16.31
C VAL A 60 -20.05 22.52 -16.85
N LEU A 61 -18.97 22.53 -16.07
CA LEU A 61 -17.85 21.62 -16.20
C LEU A 61 -17.97 20.53 -15.15
N PHE A 62 -18.10 19.28 -15.58
CA PHE A 62 -17.91 18.11 -14.74
C PHE A 62 -16.44 17.71 -14.79
N VAL A 63 -15.70 17.91 -13.70
CA VAL A 63 -14.23 17.68 -13.64
C VAL A 63 -13.89 16.78 -12.47
N LYS A 64 -12.87 15.91 -12.62
CA LYS A 64 -12.42 15.00 -11.55
C LYS A 64 -12.23 15.76 -10.23
N GLY A 65 -12.85 15.25 -9.18
CA GLY A 65 -12.67 15.71 -7.81
C GLY A 65 -11.37 15.20 -7.20
N SER A 66 -10.76 16.00 -6.33
CA SER A 66 -9.58 15.59 -5.57
C SER A 66 -9.86 14.33 -4.75
N GLY A 67 -8.91 13.39 -4.74
CA GLY A 67 -8.98 12.14 -3.97
C GLY A 67 -9.64 10.96 -4.69
N TRP A 68 -10.20 11.15 -5.89
CA TRP A 68 -10.77 10.06 -6.69
C TRP A 68 -9.72 9.41 -7.61
N ASP A 69 -9.75 8.07 -7.67
CA ASP A 69 -8.93 7.28 -8.60
C ASP A 69 -9.68 7.11 -9.92
N LEU A 70 -9.06 7.50 -11.04
CA LEU A 70 -9.66 7.36 -12.38
C LEU A 70 -10.03 5.92 -12.70
N ARG A 71 -9.31 4.92 -12.16
CA ARG A 71 -9.60 3.50 -12.39
C ARG A 71 -10.99 3.08 -11.91
N THR A 72 -11.49 3.71 -10.86
CA THR A 72 -12.74 3.33 -10.17
C THR A 72 -13.75 4.47 -10.09
N ILE A 73 -13.42 5.65 -10.63
CA ILE A 73 -14.25 6.85 -10.58
C ILE A 73 -15.65 6.60 -11.11
N GLN A 74 -16.63 7.22 -10.45
CA GLN A 74 -18.04 7.19 -10.81
C GLN A 74 -18.55 8.63 -10.98
N ALA A 75 -19.80 8.81 -11.41
CA ALA A 75 -20.39 10.15 -11.61
C ALA A 75 -20.23 11.11 -10.41
N PRO A 76 -20.39 10.70 -9.14
CA PRO A 76 -20.14 11.57 -7.98
C PRO A 76 -18.69 12.08 -7.84
N GLY A 77 -17.75 11.43 -8.51
CA GLY A 77 -16.36 11.87 -8.59
C GLY A 77 -16.13 13.03 -9.56
N PHE A 78 -17.15 13.48 -10.29
CA PHE A 78 -17.10 14.62 -11.20
C PHE A 78 -18.02 15.75 -10.70
N PRO A 79 -17.58 16.56 -9.72
CA PRO A 79 -18.33 17.73 -9.27
C PRO A 79 -18.69 18.65 -10.43
N ALA A 80 -19.94 19.10 -10.46
CA ALA A 80 -20.42 20.10 -11.40
C ALA A 80 -20.01 21.50 -10.93
N VAL A 81 -19.27 22.21 -11.80
CA VAL A 81 -18.75 23.56 -11.53
C VAL A 81 -19.28 24.53 -12.59
N LYS A 82 -19.71 25.72 -12.17
CA LYS A 82 -20.24 26.76 -13.07
C LYS A 82 -19.24 27.16 -14.14
N MET A 83 -19.56 26.87 -15.41
CA MET A 83 -18.63 27.07 -16.53
C MET A 83 -18.26 28.54 -16.74
N GLU A 84 -19.24 29.43 -16.71
CA GLU A 84 -19.02 30.88 -16.88
C GLU A 84 -18.10 31.45 -15.80
N HIS A 85 -18.22 30.95 -14.56
CA HIS A 85 -17.36 31.38 -13.47
C HIS A 85 -15.90 30.99 -13.72
N LEU A 86 -15.65 29.75 -14.16
CA LEU A 86 -14.30 29.27 -14.48
C LEU A 86 -13.66 30.05 -15.63
N LEU A 87 -14.43 30.34 -16.69
CA LEU A 87 -13.95 31.16 -17.81
C LEU A 87 -13.56 32.56 -17.37
N ARG A 88 -14.39 33.21 -16.54
CA ARG A 88 -14.09 34.54 -15.97
C ARG A 88 -12.89 34.54 -15.04
N LEU A 89 -12.67 33.46 -14.28
CA LEU A 89 -11.44 33.31 -13.49
C LEU A 89 -10.22 33.27 -14.41
N GLY A 90 -10.30 32.58 -15.55
CA GLY A 90 -9.23 32.52 -16.55
C GLY A 90 -8.85 33.86 -17.19
N GLU A 91 -9.73 34.87 -17.15
CA GLU A 91 -9.45 36.23 -17.64
C GLU A 91 -8.63 37.08 -16.64
N LEU A 92 -8.50 36.64 -15.39
CA LEU A 92 -7.74 37.37 -14.39
C LEU A 92 -6.25 37.40 -14.74
N THR A 93 -5.54 38.43 -14.28
CA THR A 93 -4.09 38.53 -14.45
C THR A 93 -3.31 37.76 -13.39
N ALA A 94 -3.88 37.57 -12.21
CA ALA A 94 -3.28 36.84 -11.10
C ALA A 94 -4.38 36.29 -10.17
N LEU A 95 -4.14 35.10 -9.62
CA LEU A 95 -5.01 34.45 -8.64
C LEU A 95 -4.15 33.56 -7.74
N GLY A 96 -4.13 33.83 -6.43
CA GLY A 96 -3.38 33.01 -5.48
C GLY A 96 -4.09 31.69 -5.18
N ASP A 97 -3.35 30.65 -4.82
CA ASP A 97 -3.88 29.27 -4.68
C ASP A 97 -5.03 29.13 -3.69
N SER A 98 -4.92 29.75 -2.52
CA SER A 98 -5.99 29.75 -1.51
C SER A 98 -7.27 30.39 -2.05
N GLU A 99 -7.14 31.48 -2.81
CA GLU A 99 -8.27 32.15 -3.43
C GLU A 99 -8.83 31.33 -4.59
N MET A 100 -7.98 30.74 -5.43
CA MET A 100 -8.38 29.84 -6.50
C MET A 100 -9.23 28.70 -5.96
N MET A 101 -8.76 28.00 -4.94
CA MET A 101 -9.51 26.88 -4.35
C MET A 101 -10.83 27.32 -3.72
N ARG A 102 -10.85 28.50 -3.09
CA ARG A 102 -12.10 29.10 -2.59
C ARG A 102 -13.07 29.38 -3.73
N GLN A 103 -12.61 29.97 -4.84
CA GLN A 103 -13.45 30.28 -6.00
C GLN A 103 -13.96 29.01 -6.70
N LEU A 104 -13.13 27.97 -6.84
CA LEU A 104 -13.55 26.67 -7.35
C LEU A 104 -14.64 26.04 -6.49
N ARG A 105 -14.52 26.16 -5.16
CA ARG A 105 -15.54 25.71 -4.20
C ARG A 105 -16.83 26.52 -4.27
N LEU A 106 -16.75 27.84 -4.41
CA LEU A 106 -17.91 28.72 -4.57
C LEU A 106 -18.67 28.46 -5.88
N ALA A 107 -17.98 27.95 -6.90
CA ALA A 107 -18.56 27.63 -8.20
C ALA A 107 -19.25 26.25 -8.24
N LEU A 108 -19.19 25.45 -7.16
CA LEU A 108 -19.90 24.17 -7.07
C LEU A 108 -21.42 24.37 -7.07
N LEU A 109 -22.11 23.53 -7.82
CA LEU A 109 -23.58 23.44 -7.76
C LEU A 109 -24.09 22.55 -6.63
N ASP A 110 -23.26 21.58 -6.20
CA ASP A 110 -23.52 20.75 -5.03
C ASP A 110 -22.42 21.02 -3.97
N PRO A 111 -22.76 21.62 -2.82
CA PRO A 111 -21.79 21.93 -1.77
C PRO A 111 -21.21 20.68 -1.09
N THR A 112 -21.86 19.52 -1.24
CA THR A 112 -21.41 18.24 -0.68
C THR A 112 -20.47 17.47 -1.60
N ALA A 113 -20.38 17.88 -2.87
CA ALA A 113 -19.50 17.27 -3.85
C ALA A 113 -18.02 17.41 -3.48
N PRO A 114 -17.12 16.55 -4.00
CA PRO A 114 -15.68 16.65 -3.72
C PRO A 114 -15.08 17.93 -4.34
N THR A 115 -13.88 18.30 -3.90
CA THR A 115 -13.24 19.55 -4.37
C THR A 115 -12.82 19.39 -5.82
N PRO A 116 -13.17 20.32 -6.74
CA PRO A 116 -12.69 20.26 -8.12
C PRO A 116 -11.16 20.27 -8.18
N SER A 117 -10.59 19.64 -9.20
CA SER A 117 -9.16 19.71 -9.47
C SER A 117 -8.64 21.15 -9.55
N VAL A 118 -7.40 21.38 -9.13
CA VAL A 118 -6.68 22.67 -9.28
C VAL A 118 -6.59 23.12 -10.74
N GLU A 119 -6.67 22.19 -11.69
CA GLU A 119 -6.63 22.46 -13.13
C GLU A 119 -8.02 22.68 -13.74
N ALA A 120 -9.09 22.80 -12.95
CA ALA A 120 -10.44 22.99 -13.46
C ALA A 120 -10.55 24.21 -14.39
N ILE A 121 -9.81 25.29 -14.11
CA ILE A 121 -9.75 26.49 -14.96
C ILE A 121 -9.15 26.15 -16.33
N LEU A 122 -8.04 25.41 -16.36
CA LEU A 122 -7.42 24.95 -17.62
C LEU A 122 -8.39 24.08 -18.43
N HIS A 123 -9.05 23.12 -17.78
CA HIS A 123 -10.05 22.28 -18.42
C HIS A 123 -11.23 23.09 -18.99
N ALA A 124 -11.62 24.20 -18.36
CA ALA A 124 -12.64 25.11 -18.87
C ALA A 124 -12.17 25.90 -20.09
N LEU A 125 -10.91 26.35 -20.11
CA LEU A 125 -10.33 27.17 -21.18
C LEU A 125 -10.10 26.39 -22.49
N ILE A 126 -9.92 25.08 -22.42
CA ILE A 126 -9.87 24.20 -23.61
C ILE A 126 -11.29 24.12 -24.21
N PRO A 127 -11.54 24.64 -25.44
CA PRO A 127 -12.87 24.85 -26.00
C PRO A 127 -13.48 23.59 -26.64
N HIS A 128 -13.23 22.43 -26.03
CA HIS A 128 -13.71 21.14 -26.47
C HIS A 128 -14.48 20.45 -25.34
N ARG A 129 -15.51 19.69 -25.70
CA ARG A 129 -16.39 19.04 -24.73
C ARG A 129 -15.67 18.11 -23.77
N TYR A 130 -14.90 17.15 -24.29
CA TYR A 130 -14.14 16.19 -23.51
C TYR A 130 -12.68 16.62 -23.46
N VAL A 131 -12.10 16.61 -22.26
CA VAL A 131 -10.69 16.90 -22.04
C VAL A 131 -10.10 15.78 -21.18
N ASP A 132 -9.08 15.14 -21.71
CA ASP A 132 -8.29 14.11 -21.05
C ASP A 132 -6.91 14.66 -20.72
N HIS A 133 -6.44 14.44 -19.50
CA HIS A 133 -5.09 14.76 -19.05
C HIS A 133 -4.45 13.52 -18.43
N SER A 134 -3.26 13.18 -18.89
CA SER A 134 -2.51 12.00 -18.47
C SER A 134 -1.03 12.34 -18.28
N HIS A 135 -0.40 11.64 -17.35
CA HIS A 135 1.03 11.73 -17.05
C HIS A 135 1.78 10.57 -17.71
N ALA A 136 1.50 10.32 -18.99
CA ALA A 136 1.94 9.12 -19.68
C ALA A 136 3.47 8.95 -19.64
N ASP A 137 3.92 7.78 -19.15
CA ASP A 137 5.33 7.43 -18.95
C ASP A 137 6.20 7.80 -20.14
N ALA A 138 5.77 7.39 -21.34
CA ALA A 138 6.54 7.57 -22.56
C ALA A 138 6.72 9.04 -22.93
N VAL A 139 5.68 9.85 -22.74
CA VAL A 139 5.73 11.29 -23.04
C VAL A 139 6.64 11.99 -22.05
N VAL A 140 6.49 11.68 -20.77
CA VAL A 140 7.29 12.30 -19.71
C VAL A 140 8.75 11.85 -19.77
N ALA A 141 9.02 10.57 -20.12
CA ALA A 141 10.38 10.08 -20.34
C ALA A 141 11.11 10.85 -21.44
N ILE A 142 10.40 11.19 -22.53
CA ILE A 142 10.97 12.02 -23.61
C ILE A 142 11.10 13.47 -23.14
N SER A 143 10.08 14.04 -22.49
CA SER A 143 10.12 15.43 -22.04
C SER A 143 11.24 15.70 -21.04
N ASN A 144 11.55 14.72 -20.20
CA ASN A 144 12.59 14.79 -19.16
C ASN A 144 13.97 14.37 -19.68
N SER A 145 14.21 14.53 -20.98
CA SER A 145 15.54 14.39 -21.58
C SER A 145 16.09 15.76 -21.98
N PRO A 146 17.42 15.94 -22.09
CA PRO A 146 18.04 17.22 -22.47
C PRO A 146 17.51 17.83 -23.77
N TYR A 147 16.95 17.00 -24.67
CA TYR A 147 16.42 17.40 -25.97
C TYR A 147 14.89 17.24 -26.07
N GLY A 148 14.20 17.07 -24.94
CA GLY A 148 12.80 16.63 -24.90
C GLY A 148 11.85 17.44 -25.76
N GLU A 149 11.94 18.77 -25.74
CA GLU A 149 11.12 19.64 -26.59
C GLU A 149 11.32 19.32 -28.09
N SER A 150 12.57 19.27 -28.55
CA SER A 150 12.88 19.01 -29.96
C SER A 150 12.45 17.62 -30.41
N LEU A 151 12.59 16.62 -29.54
CA LEU A 151 12.17 15.25 -29.81
C LEU A 151 10.65 15.13 -29.87
N LEU A 152 9.92 15.79 -28.97
CA LEU A 152 8.45 15.82 -29.01
C LEU A 152 7.96 16.54 -30.28
N ARG A 153 8.64 17.62 -30.71
CA ARG A 153 8.35 18.29 -31.99
C ARG A 153 8.63 17.38 -33.19
N GLU A 154 9.66 16.55 -33.14
CA GLU A 154 9.94 15.54 -34.19
C GLU A 154 8.81 14.49 -34.27
N ILE A 155 8.31 14.02 -33.12
CA ILE A 155 7.29 12.97 -33.05
C ILE A 155 5.91 13.47 -33.47
N TYR A 156 5.53 14.67 -33.01
CA TYR A 156 4.17 15.19 -33.17
C TYR A 156 4.05 16.28 -34.22
N GLY A 157 5.14 16.93 -34.65
CA GLY A 157 5.05 18.07 -35.58
C GLY A 157 4.13 19.17 -35.05
N ASP A 158 3.25 19.67 -35.92
CA ASP A 158 2.35 20.79 -35.61
C ASP A 158 0.97 20.36 -35.06
N GLU A 159 0.68 19.03 -34.97
CA GLU A 159 -0.61 18.56 -34.42
C GLU A 159 -0.67 18.61 -32.88
N VAL A 160 0.46 18.81 -32.19
CA VAL A 160 0.52 18.91 -30.73
C VAL A 160 1.28 20.16 -30.31
N LEU A 161 0.65 20.98 -29.48
CA LEU A 161 1.28 22.17 -28.92
C LEU A 161 2.21 21.78 -27.76
N ILE A 162 3.49 22.13 -27.84
CA ILE A 162 4.48 21.82 -26.80
C ILE A 162 4.83 23.10 -26.05
N LEU A 163 4.62 23.09 -24.73
CA LEU A 163 4.82 24.23 -23.84
C LEU A 163 5.82 23.88 -22.72
N PRO A 164 6.62 24.86 -22.23
CA PRO A 164 7.53 24.64 -21.12
C PRO A 164 6.77 24.39 -19.82
N TYR A 165 7.42 23.72 -18.88
CA TYR A 165 6.86 23.45 -17.56
C TYR A 165 6.43 24.74 -16.85
N MET A 166 5.25 24.70 -16.25
CA MET A 166 4.75 25.69 -15.29
C MET A 166 4.08 24.94 -14.14
N MET A 167 4.10 25.56 -12.96
CA MET A 167 3.43 25.01 -11.77
C MET A 167 1.94 24.77 -12.06
N PRO A 168 1.39 23.59 -11.70
CA PRO A 168 -0.03 23.29 -11.89
C PRO A 168 -0.94 24.33 -11.21
N GLY A 169 -2.12 24.58 -11.80
CA GLY A 169 -3.10 25.54 -11.27
C GLY A 169 -3.28 26.75 -12.18
N PHE A 170 -3.45 27.93 -11.59
CA PHE A 170 -3.85 29.14 -12.32
C PHE A 170 -2.83 29.62 -13.36
N ILE A 171 -1.54 29.60 -12.99
CA ILE A 171 -0.47 30.07 -13.87
C ILE A 171 -0.36 29.17 -15.12
N LEU A 172 -0.49 27.86 -14.93
CA LEU A 172 -0.54 26.92 -16.05
C LEU A 172 -1.73 27.19 -16.97
N ALA A 173 -2.91 27.45 -16.39
CA ALA A 173 -4.10 27.79 -17.17
C ALA A 173 -3.90 29.06 -18.03
N GLN A 174 -3.25 30.09 -17.47
CA GLN A 174 -2.91 31.31 -18.22
C GLN A 174 -1.93 31.03 -19.37
N GLN A 175 -0.87 30.25 -19.14
CA GLN A 175 0.11 29.92 -20.17
C GLN A 175 -0.56 29.25 -21.38
N VAL A 176 -1.46 28.29 -21.12
CA VAL A 176 -2.19 27.61 -22.20
C VAL A 176 -3.13 28.59 -22.91
N ALA A 177 -3.84 29.46 -22.19
CA ALA A 177 -4.70 30.48 -22.80
C ALA A 177 -3.91 31.44 -23.70
N GLU A 178 -2.75 31.91 -23.25
CA GLU A 178 -1.87 32.81 -24.01
C GLU A 178 -1.32 32.11 -25.27
N ALA A 179 -0.83 30.89 -25.11
CA ALA A 179 -0.25 30.12 -26.22
C ALA A 179 -1.30 29.75 -27.29
N THR A 180 -2.56 29.58 -26.89
CA THR A 180 -3.66 29.19 -27.79
C THR A 180 -4.48 30.38 -28.30
N ALA A 181 -4.27 31.59 -27.81
CA ALA A 181 -5.02 32.79 -28.20
C ALA A 181 -5.01 33.09 -29.71
N LYS A 182 -3.98 32.64 -30.43
CA LYS A 182 -3.82 32.81 -31.88
C LYS A 182 -3.77 31.50 -32.67
N VAL A 183 -3.99 30.37 -31.99
CA VAL A 183 -3.93 29.04 -32.61
C VAL A 183 -5.35 28.60 -32.97
N GLN A 184 -5.51 27.98 -34.13
CA GLN A 184 -6.78 27.35 -34.48
C GLN A 184 -6.87 26.01 -33.75
N TRP A 185 -7.78 25.88 -32.78
CA TRP A 185 -7.96 24.64 -32.02
C TRP A 185 -8.20 23.42 -32.90
N SER A 186 -8.83 23.58 -34.06
CA SER A 186 -9.04 22.51 -35.05
C SER A 186 -7.76 21.96 -35.68
N SER A 187 -6.63 22.64 -35.58
CA SER A 187 -5.32 22.12 -36.02
C SER A 187 -4.59 21.34 -34.93
N LEU A 188 -5.06 21.40 -33.68
CA LEU A 188 -4.46 20.73 -32.53
C LEU A 188 -5.25 19.48 -32.17
N ARG A 189 -4.51 18.42 -31.85
CA ARG A 189 -5.05 17.17 -31.30
C ARG A 189 -4.65 16.96 -29.84
N GLY A 190 -3.67 17.74 -29.36
CA GLY A 190 -3.25 17.69 -27.97
C GLY A 190 -2.31 18.83 -27.59
N ILE A 191 -2.02 18.89 -26.30
CA ILE A 191 -1.02 19.79 -25.70
C ILE A 191 -0.10 18.93 -24.85
N VAL A 192 1.22 19.13 -24.98
CA VAL A 192 2.21 18.54 -24.08
C VAL A 192 2.84 19.65 -23.26
N LEU A 193 2.79 19.48 -21.95
CA LEU A 193 3.49 20.30 -20.99
C LEU A 193 4.77 19.56 -20.59
N LEU A 194 5.93 20.13 -20.89
CA LEU A 194 7.21 19.52 -20.53
C LEU A 194 7.25 19.22 -19.03
N HIS A 195 7.80 18.06 -18.66
CA HIS A 195 7.90 17.56 -17.28
C HIS A 195 6.59 17.26 -16.55
N HIS A 196 5.43 17.49 -17.17
CA HIS A 196 4.13 17.30 -16.52
C HIS A 196 3.35 16.20 -17.23
N GLY A 197 2.97 16.39 -18.50
CA GLY A 197 2.15 15.39 -19.18
C GLY A 197 1.49 15.89 -20.46
N ILE A 198 0.46 15.15 -20.88
CA ILE A 198 -0.24 15.34 -22.15
C ILE A 198 -1.73 15.59 -21.90
N PHE A 199 -2.31 16.47 -22.71
CA PHE A 199 -3.74 16.72 -22.82
C PHE A 199 -4.21 16.32 -24.21
N THR A 200 -5.36 15.65 -24.28
CA THR A 200 -6.11 15.47 -25.54
C THR A 200 -7.54 15.92 -25.33
N PHE A 201 -8.19 16.30 -26.41
CA PHE A 201 -9.51 16.92 -26.34
C PHE A 201 -10.26 16.72 -27.65
N ASP A 202 -11.57 16.57 -27.56
CA ASP A 202 -12.47 16.46 -28.71
C ASP A 202 -13.93 16.73 -28.28
N GLU A 203 -14.84 16.88 -29.25
CA GLU A 203 -16.28 16.92 -28.98
C GLU A 203 -16.86 15.54 -28.63
N ASP A 204 -16.17 14.47 -29.04
CA ASP A 204 -16.55 13.08 -28.81
C ASP A 204 -15.60 12.35 -27.84
N ALA A 205 -16.18 11.63 -26.88
CA ALA A 205 -15.43 10.95 -25.82
C ALA A 205 -14.47 9.87 -26.36
N LYS A 206 -14.91 9.13 -27.38
CA LYS A 206 -14.11 8.07 -27.99
C LYS A 206 -12.92 8.66 -28.74
N THR A 207 -13.13 9.76 -29.47
CA THR A 207 -12.09 10.44 -30.23
C THR A 207 -11.04 11.07 -29.32
N SER A 208 -11.45 11.72 -28.23
CA SER A 208 -10.53 12.26 -27.22
C SER A 208 -9.65 11.17 -26.60
N TYR A 209 -10.26 10.06 -26.16
CA TYR A 209 -9.56 8.89 -25.61
C TYR A 209 -8.65 8.21 -26.64
N SER A 210 -9.17 7.96 -27.85
CA SER A 210 -8.39 7.27 -28.90
C SER A 210 -7.19 8.10 -29.33
N THR A 211 -7.33 9.42 -29.37
CA THR A 211 -6.22 10.35 -29.62
C THR A 211 -5.16 10.26 -28.53
N MET A 212 -5.54 10.14 -27.25
CA MET A 212 -4.58 9.91 -26.15
C MET A 212 -3.77 8.63 -26.41
N ILE A 213 -4.46 7.52 -26.72
CA ILE A 213 -3.80 6.23 -26.99
C ILE A 213 -2.87 6.33 -28.21
N GLU A 214 -3.30 7.01 -29.27
CA GLU A 214 -2.50 7.19 -30.49
C GLU A 214 -1.23 8.01 -30.24
N LEU A 215 -1.35 9.19 -29.61
CA LEU A 215 -0.21 10.07 -29.36
C LEU A 215 0.80 9.41 -28.42
N VAL A 216 0.33 8.80 -27.32
CA VAL A 216 1.22 8.06 -26.40
C VAL A 216 1.88 6.86 -27.11
N SER A 217 1.16 6.16 -27.99
CA SER A 217 1.74 5.06 -28.77
C SER A 217 2.86 5.53 -29.71
N LYS A 218 2.76 6.73 -30.29
CA LYS A 218 3.87 7.31 -31.08
C LYS A 218 5.10 7.54 -30.22
N ALA A 219 4.94 8.07 -29.01
CA ALA A 219 6.04 8.24 -28.05
C ALA A 219 6.66 6.89 -27.63
N GLU A 220 5.84 5.87 -27.33
CA GLU A 220 6.32 4.52 -27.00
C GLU A 220 7.15 3.90 -28.14
N GLN A 221 6.66 4.01 -29.38
CA GLN A 221 7.36 3.50 -30.55
C GLN A 221 8.69 4.22 -30.75
N PHE A 222 8.71 5.54 -30.56
CA PHE A 222 9.95 6.33 -30.63
C PHE A 222 10.97 5.86 -29.59
N LEU A 223 10.56 5.70 -28.33
CA LEU A 223 11.41 5.19 -27.26
C LEU A 223 11.94 3.79 -27.59
N GLN A 224 11.07 2.89 -28.05
CA GLN A 224 11.47 1.53 -28.42
C GLN A 224 12.53 1.52 -29.53
N GLN A 225 12.39 2.39 -30.53
CA GLN A 225 13.38 2.53 -31.61
C GLN A 225 14.73 3.04 -31.09
N LYS A 226 14.74 4.00 -30.15
CA LYS A 226 15.96 4.56 -29.58
C LYS A 226 16.65 3.63 -28.58
N THR A 227 15.89 2.91 -27.76
CA THR A 227 16.42 1.90 -26.83
C THR A 227 17.03 0.70 -27.56
N GLY A 228 16.45 0.31 -28.70
CA GLY A 228 17.00 -0.74 -29.56
C GLY A 228 17.25 -2.08 -28.86
N ALA A 229 18.31 -2.78 -29.26
CA ALA A 229 18.70 -4.08 -28.70
C ALA A 229 19.38 -4.00 -27.31
N GLY A 230 19.74 -2.80 -26.85
CA GLY A 230 20.38 -2.60 -25.54
C GLY A 230 19.46 -2.93 -24.36
N GLY A 231 18.15 -2.72 -24.55
CA GLY A 231 17.13 -3.04 -23.56
C GLY A 231 17.29 -2.28 -22.23
N LEU A 232 16.35 -2.51 -21.32
CA LEU A 232 16.48 -2.05 -19.93
C LEU A 232 17.39 -3.00 -19.16
N ALA A 233 18.09 -2.50 -18.14
CA ALA A 233 18.95 -3.31 -17.30
C ALA A 233 18.16 -4.44 -16.63
N SER A 234 18.75 -5.63 -16.60
CA SER A 234 18.15 -6.81 -16.02
C SER A 234 19.21 -7.61 -15.28
N ALA A 235 18.93 -7.98 -14.03
CA ALA A 235 19.79 -8.84 -13.22
C ALA A 235 18.92 -9.71 -12.31
N SER A 236 19.46 -10.81 -11.80
CA SER A 236 18.75 -11.66 -10.83
C SER A 236 19.45 -11.56 -9.48
N TYR A 237 18.67 -11.33 -8.42
CA TYR A 237 19.16 -11.33 -7.05
C TYR A 237 18.17 -12.04 -6.14
N LYS A 238 18.68 -12.80 -5.18
CA LYS A 238 17.90 -13.45 -4.14
C LYS A 238 18.42 -12.98 -2.78
N ALA A 239 17.53 -12.39 -1.99
CA ALA A 239 17.86 -11.95 -0.64
C ALA A 239 18.31 -13.12 0.23
N THR A 240 19.34 -12.88 1.04
CA THR A 240 19.87 -13.82 2.02
C THR A 240 19.30 -13.55 3.42
N GLY A 241 19.51 -14.46 4.36
CA GLY A 241 19.13 -14.23 5.76
C GLY A 241 19.85 -13.04 6.40
N GLN A 242 21.08 -12.73 5.96
CA GLN A 242 21.80 -11.55 6.42
C GLN A 242 21.16 -10.26 5.90
N ASP A 243 20.71 -10.25 4.64
CA ASP A 243 20.00 -9.11 4.06
C ASP A 243 18.70 -8.85 4.81
N CYS A 244 17.94 -9.91 5.14
CA CYS A 244 16.72 -9.80 5.94
C CYS A 244 16.99 -9.16 7.32
N LEU A 245 18.09 -9.53 7.99
CA LEU A 245 18.47 -8.90 9.25
C LEU A 245 18.83 -7.42 9.07
N GLN A 246 19.53 -7.06 7.99
CA GLN A 246 19.84 -5.66 7.67
C GLN A 246 18.58 -4.85 7.36
N LEU A 247 17.61 -5.43 6.63
CA LEU A 247 16.30 -4.82 6.39
C LEU A 247 15.56 -4.53 7.69
N SER A 248 15.55 -5.48 8.63
CA SER A 248 14.91 -5.26 9.94
C SER A 248 15.55 -4.14 10.75
N ARG A 249 16.88 -3.98 10.67
CA ARG A 249 17.58 -2.85 11.30
C ARG A 249 17.28 -1.53 10.60
N LEU A 250 17.27 -1.53 9.27
CA LEU A 250 16.93 -0.36 8.45
C LEU A 250 15.51 0.12 8.75
N ARG A 251 14.53 -0.80 8.77
CA ARG A 251 13.14 -0.52 9.14
C ARG A 251 13.03 0.08 10.53
N LYS A 252 13.73 -0.48 11.53
CA LYS A 252 13.75 0.08 12.89
C LYS A 252 14.28 1.51 12.93
N ALA A 253 15.38 1.78 12.24
CA ALA A 253 15.96 3.13 12.18
C ALA A 253 15.03 4.12 11.44
N ALA A 254 14.37 3.68 10.38
CA ALA A 254 13.40 4.48 9.64
C ALA A 254 12.15 4.79 10.50
N ALA A 255 11.65 3.82 11.27
CA ALA A 255 10.55 4.03 12.22
C ALA A 255 10.89 5.08 13.29
N GLN A 256 12.13 5.08 13.78
CA GLN A 256 12.62 6.11 14.72
C GLN A 256 12.67 7.51 14.10
N MET A 257 12.93 7.63 12.80
CA MET A 257 12.88 8.92 12.09
C MET A 257 11.45 9.44 11.93
N MET A 258 10.49 8.52 11.79
CA MET A 258 9.06 8.84 11.65
C MET A 258 8.33 9.00 12.99
N ASP A 259 8.94 8.58 14.09
CA ASP A 259 8.32 8.43 15.41
C ASP A 259 7.04 7.58 15.40
N ARG A 260 6.99 6.57 14.50
CA ARG A 260 5.90 5.61 14.40
C ARG A 260 6.32 4.35 13.65
N PRO A 261 5.56 3.25 13.76
CA PRO A 261 5.81 2.08 12.95
C PRO A 261 5.70 2.36 11.45
N VAL A 262 6.54 1.68 10.67
CA VAL A 262 6.57 1.76 9.21
C VAL A 262 6.81 0.38 8.63
N LEU A 263 6.46 0.19 7.38
CA LEU A 263 6.79 -0.99 6.58
C LEU A 263 7.95 -0.69 5.64
N LEU A 264 8.65 -1.75 5.27
CA LEU A 264 9.72 -1.68 4.29
C LEU A 264 9.65 -2.88 3.34
N ARG A 265 9.79 -2.66 2.03
CA ARG A 265 9.82 -3.72 1.01
C ARG A 265 11.15 -3.70 0.27
N LEU A 266 11.75 -4.87 0.06
CA LEU A 266 12.86 -5.09 -0.86
C LEU A 266 12.32 -5.74 -2.14
N GLU A 267 12.43 -5.05 -3.25
CA GLU A 267 12.09 -5.58 -4.55
C GLU A 267 13.35 -6.03 -5.31
N THR A 268 13.41 -7.33 -5.59
CA THR A 268 14.51 -7.98 -6.32
C THR A 268 14.07 -8.51 -7.68
N THR A 269 13.00 -7.96 -8.26
CA THR A 269 12.58 -8.29 -9.63
C THR A 269 13.72 -8.05 -10.61
N GLN A 270 13.64 -8.67 -11.80
CA GLN A 270 14.72 -8.55 -12.79
C GLN A 270 15.05 -7.09 -13.13
N LYS A 271 14.02 -6.24 -13.25
CA LYS A 271 14.14 -4.81 -13.53
C LYS A 271 14.74 -4.04 -12.35
N ALA A 272 14.25 -4.27 -11.13
CA ALA A 272 14.75 -3.58 -9.93
C ALA A 272 16.21 -3.93 -9.63
N SER A 273 16.54 -5.22 -9.66
CA SER A 273 17.92 -5.70 -9.51
C SER A 273 18.80 -5.21 -10.67
N GLY A 274 18.29 -5.20 -11.89
CA GLY A 274 18.99 -4.68 -13.07
C GLY A 274 19.39 -3.23 -12.90
N PHE A 275 18.43 -2.37 -12.52
CA PHE A 275 18.69 -0.96 -12.25
C PHE A 275 19.71 -0.77 -11.12
N ALA A 276 19.59 -1.53 -10.02
CA ALA A 276 20.50 -1.45 -8.88
C ALA A 276 21.93 -1.96 -9.18
N ASN A 277 22.14 -2.67 -10.30
CA ASN A 277 23.45 -3.13 -10.76
C ASN A 277 24.11 -2.17 -11.78
N LEU A 278 23.45 -1.09 -12.19
CA LEU A 278 24.08 -0.07 -13.03
C LEU A 278 25.21 0.62 -12.25
N GLU A 279 26.36 0.85 -12.90
CA GLU A 279 27.52 1.49 -12.27
C GLU A 279 27.19 2.89 -11.71
N ASN A 280 26.30 3.61 -12.38
CA ASN A 280 25.82 4.94 -12.02
C ASN A 280 24.43 4.94 -11.34
N CYS A 281 23.95 3.80 -10.83
CA CYS A 281 22.60 3.70 -10.25
C CYS A 281 22.32 4.71 -9.12
N GLN A 282 23.34 5.04 -8.31
CA GLN A 282 23.24 6.03 -7.24
C GLN A 282 22.91 7.44 -7.75
N ASP A 283 23.52 7.82 -8.88
CA ASP A 283 23.31 9.12 -9.51
C ASP A 283 21.93 9.13 -10.16
N LEU A 284 21.60 8.10 -10.94
CA LEU A 284 20.29 7.96 -11.59
C LEU A 284 19.13 8.01 -10.59
N ALA A 285 19.21 7.27 -9.48
CA ALA A 285 18.15 7.20 -8.49
C ALA A 285 17.91 8.53 -7.75
N THR A 286 18.95 9.36 -7.61
CA THR A 286 18.90 10.60 -6.83
C THR A 286 18.51 11.82 -7.67
N ARG A 287 18.45 11.73 -9.00
CA ARG A 287 18.10 12.85 -9.89
C ARG A 287 16.67 13.38 -9.72
N GLY A 288 15.72 12.53 -9.32
CA GLY A 288 14.34 12.94 -9.00
C GLY A 288 13.26 12.11 -9.70
N PRO A 289 11.98 12.36 -9.36
CA PRO A 289 10.85 11.54 -9.80
C PRO A 289 10.44 11.82 -11.25
N LEU A 290 9.62 10.93 -11.81
CA LEU A 290 9.11 11.03 -13.19
C LEU A 290 8.31 12.32 -13.43
N THR A 291 7.39 12.65 -12.52
CA THR A 291 6.51 13.83 -12.59
C THR A 291 6.56 14.61 -11.27
N PRO A 292 6.21 15.91 -11.28
CA PRO A 292 6.08 16.69 -10.05
C PRO A 292 5.11 16.05 -9.05
N ASP A 293 3.97 15.55 -9.52
CA ASP A 293 2.96 14.87 -8.71
C ASP A 293 3.50 13.65 -7.96
N HIS A 294 4.45 12.91 -8.54
CA HIS A 294 5.05 11.77 -7.86
C HIS A 294 5.89 12.18 -6.64
N THR A 295 6.36 13.43 -6.58
CA THR A 295 7.20 13.95 -5.48
C THR A 295 6.48 13.89 -4.13
N ILE A 296 5.16 14.10 -4.11
CA ILE A 296 4.37 14.07 -2.86
C ILE A 296 4.34 12.66 -2.26
N HIS A 297 4.49 11.64 -3.10
CA HIS A 297 4.47 10.24 -2.70
C HIS A 297 5.87 9.66 -2.48
N ALA A 298 6.84 10.04 -3.33
CA ALA A 298 8.18 9.46 -3.37
C ALA A 298 9.28 10.35 -2.77
N LYS A 299 8.98 11.62 -2.45
CA LYS A 299 9.96 12.69 -2.16
C LYS A 299 10.82 13.07 -3.37
N ALA A 300 11.58 14.15 -3.23
CA ALA A 300 12.42 14.71 -4.29
C ALA A 300 13.57 13.79 -4.78
N PHE A 301 14.02 12.82 -3.98
CA PHE A 301 15.12 11.93 -4.36
C PHE A 301 15.13 10.64 -3.54
N ALA A 302 15.86 9.63 -4.04
CA ALA A 302 16.07 8.34 -3.40
C ALA A 302 17.13 8.39 -2.29
N ALA A 303 17.08 7.44 -1.36
CA ALA A 303 18.25 7.05 -0.58
C ALA A 303 19.18 6.11 -1.37
N VAL A 304 20.46 6.09 -1.00
CA VAL A 304 21.45 5.17 -1.58
C VAL A 304 21.96 4.25 -0.47
N PHE A 305 21.82 2.94 -0.66
CA PHE A 305 22.24 1.94 0.30
C PHE A 305 23.38 1.08 -0.25
N ASP A 306 24.44 0.95 0.55
CA ASP A 306 25.56 0.04 0.32
C ASP A 306 25.37 -1.27 1.08
N ALA A 307 26.42 -2.09 1.22
CA ALA A 307 26.35 -3.36 1.94
C ALA A 307 25.68 -3.25 3.32
N ASP A 308 25.96 -2.19 4.09
CA ASP A 308 25.19 -1.78 5.26
C ASP A 308 24.29 -0.58 4.88
N PRO A 309 22.96 -0.68 5.01
CA PRO A 309 22.06 0.39 4.60
C PRO A 309 21.93 1.53 5.62
N LEU A 310 22.37 1.35 6.88
CA LEU A 310 22.17 2.37 7.92
C LEU A 310 22.88 3.71 7.65
N PRO A 311 24.16 3.74 7.19
CA PRO A 311 24.81 4.99 6.81
C PRO A 311 24.06 5.73 5.70
N GLY A 312 23.56 4.99 4.70
CA GLY A 312 22.77 5.57 3.60
C GLY A 312 21.47 6.23 4.07
N LEU A 313 20.81 5.65 5.08
CA LEU A 313 19.62 6.25 5.70
C LEU A 313 19.97 7.57 6.42
N GLN A 314 21.09 7.62 7.15
CA GLN A 314 21.52 8.85 7.82
C GLN A 314 21.96 9.93 6.83
N GLN A 315 22.63 9.53 5.74
CA GLN A 315 23.02 10.45 4.68
C GLN A 315 21.78 11.07 4.02
N PHE A 316 20.78 10.26 3.68
CA PHE A 316 19.52 10.76 3.14
C PHE A 316 18.88 11.81 4.07
N LYS A 317 18.85 11.55 5.38
CA LYS A 317 18.30 12.51 6.35
C LYS A 317 19.08 13.83 6.33
N ALA A 318 20.40 13.79 6.27
CA ALA A 318 21.24 14.99 6.19
C ALA A 318 20.98 15.77 4.89
N ASP A 319 20.98 15.07 3.75
CA ASP A 319 20.73 15.66 2.44
C ASP A 319 19.34 16.29 2.34
N TYR A 320 18.33 15.65 2.94
CA TYR A 320 16.96 16.16 2.96
C TYR A 320 16.80 17.39 3.85
N LEU A 321 17.53 17.47 4.97
CA LEU A 321 17.56 18.67 5.81
C LEU A 321 18.26 19.83 5.08
N GLU A 322 19.38 19.58 4.40
CA GLU A 322 20.06 20.60 3.58
C GLU A 322 19.15 21.06 2.42
N TYR A 323 18.47 20.13 1.77
CA TYR A 323 17.47 20.43 0.74
C TYR A 323 16.37 21.35 1.28
N PHE A 324 15.83 21.06 2.47
CA PHE A 324 14.85 21.91 3.12
C PHE A 324 15.42 23.29 3.45
N GLU A 325 16.58 23.38 4.10
CA GLU A 325 17.21 24.65 4.48
C GLU A 325 17.49 25.56 3.28
N LYS A 326 17.86 24.98 2.14
CA LYS A 326 18.22 25.71 0.93
C LYS A 326 17.02 26.29 0.19
N HIS A 327 15.88 25.60 0.21
CA HIS A 327 14.71 25.91 -0.64
C HIS A 327 13.50 26.43 0.15
N SER A 328 13.47 26.23 1.46
CA SER A 328 12.40 26.72 2.33
C SER A 328 12.46 28.23 2.56
N ASP A 329 11.32 28.74 3.02
CA ASP A 329 11.17 30.07 3.58
C ASP A 329 10.53 29.99 4.98
N PRO A 330 10.40 31.09 5.74
CA PRO A 330 9.84 31.07 7.09
C PRO A 330 8.39 30.57 7.23
N SER A 331 7.64 30.41 6.14
CA SER A 331 6.27 29.86 6.16
C SER A 331 6.25 28.32 6.12
N HIS A 332 7.35 27.68 5.73
CA HIS A 332 7.43 26.24 5.56
C HIS A 332 7.76 25.51 6.86
N GLN A 333 7.10 24.35 7.07
CA GLN A 333 7.46 23.38 8.10
C GLN A 333 8.10 22.15 7.46
N CYS A 334 9.27 21.76 7.93
CA CYS A 334 9.98 20.58 7.42
C CYS A 334 9.11 19.31 7.57
N LEU A 335 8.95 18.58 6.46
CA LEU A 335 8.26 17.29 6.44
C LEU A 335 9.13 16.21 7.09
N ASP A 336 8.58 14.99 7.24
CA ASP A 336 9.37 13.89 7.76
C ASP A 336 10.61 13.60 6.89
N THR A 337 11.68 13.16 7.53
CA THR A 337 12.99 12.95 6.89
C THR A 337 13.23 11.49 6.50
N MET A 338 12.20 10.63 6.53
CA MET A 338 12.33 9.24 6.10
C MET A 338 12.27 9.15 4.57
N PRO A 339 13.23 8.47 3.91
CA PRO A 339 13.14 8.23 2.49
C PRO A 339 11.90 7.39 2.19
N ARG A 340 11.28 7.62 1.04
CA ARG A 340 10.19 6.76 0.56
C ARG A 340 10.71 5.60 -0.27
N TYR A 341 11.83 5.80 -0.95
CA TYR A 341 12.49 4.77 -1.72
C TYR A 341 14.02 4.93 -1.69
N GLY A 342 14.72 3.86 -2.03
CA GLY A 342 16.17 3.87 -2.16
C GLY A 342 16.66 2.75 -3.06
N VAL A 343 17.86 2.94 -3.61
CA VAL A 343 18.56 1.90 -4.38
C VAL A 343 19.53 1.17 -3.45
N TRP A 344 19.38 -0.14 -3.32
CA TRP A 344 20.35 -0.99 -2.63
C TRP A 344 21.29 -1.62 -3.64
N ARG A 345 22.50 -1.04 -3.71
CA ARG A 345 23.48 -1.34 -4.75
C ARG A 345 23.73 -2.84 -4.89
N ASN A 346 23.67 -3.31 -6.13
CA ASN A 346 23.82 -4.71 -6.55
C ASN A 346 22.74 -5.68 -6.05
N LYS A 347 21.69 -5.20 -5.36
CA LYS A 347 20.64 -6.05 -4.77
C LYS A 347 19.26 -5.77 -5.36
N GLY A 348 18.79 -4.51 -5.32
CA GLY A 348 17.44 -4.17 -5.75
C GLY A 348 16.98 -2.80 -5.24
N MET A 349 15.67 -2.58 -5.30
CA MET A 349 15.04 -1.34 -4.82
C MET A 349 14.42 -1.57 -3.45
N VAL A 350 14.50 -0.55 -2.59
CA VAL A 350 13.93 -0.57 -1.23
C VAL A 350 12.86 0.51 -1.14
N TYR A 351 11.69 0.17 -0.63
CA TYR A 351 10.56 1.08 -0.45
C TYR A 351 10.18 1.16 1.02
N LEU A 352 9.82 2.35 1.51
CA LEU A 352 9.43 2.58 2.90
C LEU A 352 8.15 3.42 2.94
N ALA A 353 7.19 2.98 3.77
CA ALA A 353 5.93 3.69 3.92
C ALA A 353 5.26 3.37 5.27
N PRO A 354 4.34 4.21 5.77
CA PRO A 354 3.63 3.95 7.02
C PRO A 354 2.75 2.71 7.02
N ASN A 355 2.15 2.36 5.87
CA ASN A 355 1.20 1.25 5.74
C ASN A 355 1.28 0.59 4.36
N GLN A 356 0.60 -0.55 4.21
CA GLN A 356 0.67 -1.40 3.01
C GLN A 356 0.21 -0.67 1.75
N LYS A 357 -0.90 0.08 1.83
CA LYS A 357 -1.44 0.83 0.68
C LYS A 357 -0.44 1.87 0.18
N ARG A 358 0.16 2.64 1.11
CA ARG A 358 1.19 3.63 0.77
C ARG A 358 2.46 2.97 0.24
N LEU A 359 2.84 1.81 0.77
CA LEU A 359 3.99 1.05 0.30
C LEU A 359 3.82 0.63 -1.17
N GLN A 360 2.62 0.16 -1.53
CA GLN A 360 2.29 -0.19 -2.90
C GLN A 360 2.34 1.04 -3.83
N ILE A 361 1.77 2.17 -3.40
CA ILE A 361 1.80 3.44 -4.16
C ILE A 361 3.24 3.84 -4.50
N VAL A 362 4.12 3.82 -3.48
CA VAL A 362 5.52 4.18 -3.66
C VAL A 362 6.24 3.20 -4.59
N GLN A 363 6.05 1.89 -4.42
CA GLN A 363 6.65 0.90 -5.30
C GLN A 363 6.24 1.11 -6.76
N ASP A 364 4.95 1.29 -7.02
CA ASP A 364 4.46 1.44 -8.39
C ASP A 364 5.06 2.71 -9.03
N ILE A 365 5.01 3.84 -8.33
CA ILE A 365 5.60 5.11 -8.80
C ILE A 365 7.09 4.97 -9.11
N CYS A 366 7.84 4.34 -8.21
CA CYS A 366 9.27 4.16 -8.39
C CYS A 366 9.59 3.18 -9.52
N GLY A 367 8.80 2.12 -9.71
CA GLY A 367 8.94 1.16 -10.79
C GLY A 367 8.81 1.80 -12.18
N HIS A 368 7.83 2.70 -12.33
CA HIS A 368 7.67 3.52 -13.54
C HIS A 368 8.82 4.52 -13.68
N THR A 369 9.23 5.16 -12.59
CA THR A 369 10.33 6.13 -12.58
C THR A 369 11.65 5.50 -13.05
N ILE A 370 12.07 4.34 -12.52
CA ILE A 370 13.34 3.70 -12.91
C ILE A 370 13.31 3.17 -14.36
N LYS A 371 12.13 2.80 -14.88
CA LYS A 371 11.94 2.44 -16.29
C LYS A 371 12.17 3.67 -17.18
N SER A 372 11.48 4.77 -16.88
CA SER A 372 11.56 6.02 -17.65
C SER A 372 12.94 6.66 -17.59
N ILE A 373 13.62 6.65 -16.44
CA ILE A 373 15.01 7.11 -16.30
C ILE A 373 15.90 6.38 -17.30
N GLN A 374 15.86 5.04 -17.30
CA GLN A 374 16.68 4.24 -18.21
C GLN A 374 16.35 4.50 -19.69
N GLN A 375 15.07 4.69 -20.02
CA GLN A 375 14.67 5.04 -21.40
C GLN A 375 15.23 6.40 -21.83
N ALA A 376 15.18 7.41 -20.95
CA ALA A 376 15.72 8.74 -21.21
C ALA A 376 17.26 8.76 -21.32
N GLU A 377 17.97 7.85 -20.64
CA GLU A 377 19.42 7.70 -20.82
C GLU A 377 19.79 7.34 -22.27
N PHE A 378 18.94 6.61 -23.01
CA PHE A 378 19.12 6.39 -24.45
C PHE A 378 18.84 7.64 -25.32
N LEU A 379 18.23 8.68 -24.75
CA LEU A 379 17.96 9.96 -25.40
C LEU A 379 19.01 11.05 -25.05
N GLY A 380 20.09 10.68 -24.37
CA GLY A 380 21.15 11.59 -23.95
C GLY A 380 21.14 11.96 -22.47
N GLY A 381 20.21 11.42 -21.68
CA GLY A 381 20.21 11.52 -20.22
C GLY A 381 18.82 11.77 -19.62
N TRP A 382 18.69 11.53 -18.31
CA TRP A 382 17.54 11.90 -17.50
C TRP A 382 17.71 13.25 -16.80
N GLN A 383 16.73 14.15 -16.94
CA GLN A 383 16.62 15.44 -16.26
C GLN A 383 15.23 15.60 -15.64
N ALA A 384 15.16 15.41 -14.32
CA ALA A 384 13.98 15.81 -13.56
C ALA A 384 13.91 17.34 -13.45
N LEU A 385 12.80 17.84 -12.88
CA LEU A 385 12.65 19.26 -12.59
C LEU A 385 13.77 19.79 -11.68
N PRO A 386 14.09 21.09 -11.78
CA PRO A 386 14.96 21.75 -10.82
C PRO A 386 14.51 21.51 -9.37
N ARG A 387 15.48 21.46 -8.44
CA ARG A 387 15.22 21.19 -7.02
C ARG A 387 14.23 22.17 -6.38
N GLN A 388 14.23 23.43 -6.81
CA GLN A 388 13.25 24.42 -6.35
C GLN A 388 11.83 24.05 -6.78
N ASP A 389 11.61 23.73 -8.05
CA ASP A 389 10.27 23.36 -8.53
C ASP A 389 9.75 22.08 -7.87
N LEU A 390 10.63 21.10 -7.63
CA LEU A 390 10.29 19.90 -6.84
C LEU A 390 9.93 20.26 -5.40
N PHE A 391 10.63 21.23 -4.81
CA PHE A 391 10.37 21.68 -3.43
C PHE A 391 9.02 22.35 -3.35
N ASP A 392 8.74 23.26 -4.29
CA ASP A 392 7.50 24.01 -4.35
C ASP A 392 6.29 23.08 -4.47
N VAL A 393 6.39 21.98 -5.23
CA VAL A 393 5.34 20.95 -5.32
C VAL A 393 5.27 20.06 -4.07
N GLU A 394 6.42 19.59 -3.54
CA GLU A 394 6.45 18.74 -2.34
C GLU A 394 5.86 19.46 -1.13
N TYR A 395 6.13 20.76 -0.97
CA TYR A 395 5.67 21.57 0.15
C TYR A 395 4.38 22.35 -0.13
N TRP A 396 3.78 22.16 -1.31
CA TRP A 396 2.52 22.82 -1.65
C TRP A 396 1.39 22.34 -0.74
N GLU A 397 0.77 23.26 0.01
CA GLU A 397 -0.27 22.93 0.98
C GLU A 397 -1.46 22.16 0.37
N LEU A 398 -1.82 22.48 -0.88
CA LEU A 398 -2.92 21.83 -1.60
C LEU A 398 -2.63 20.36 -1.90
N GLU A 399 -1.39 20.02 -2.24
CA GLU A 399 -0.97 18.65 -2.47
C GLU A 399 -0.80 17.88 -1.16
N GLN A 400 -0.20 18.52 -0.14
CA GLN A 400 -0.08 17.93 1.19
C GLN A 400 -1.45 17.62 1.81
N ALA A 401 -2.49 18.41 1.51
CA ALA A 401 -3.84 18.12 1.93
C ALA A 401 -4.38 16.79 1.37
N LYS A 402 -3.94 16.34 0.18
CA LYS A 402 -4.31 15.02 -0.38
C LYS A 402 -3.73 13.86 0.41
N LEU A 403 -2.63 14.09 1.16
CA LEU A 403 -1.94 13.05 1.90
C LEU A 403 -2.45 12.87 3.35
N LYS A 404 -3.11 13.89 3.91
CA LYS A 404 -3.69 13.83 5.25
C LYS A 404 -4.80 12.77 5.28
N SER A 405 -4.52 11.62 5.89
CA SER A 405 -5.51 10.56 6.08
C SER A 405 -6.45 10.88 7.24
N SER A 406 -7.51 10.07 7.38
CA SER A 406 -8.52 10.14 8.44
C SER A 406 -7.94 10.40 9.83
N ALA A 407 -8.71 11.09 10.68
CA ALA A 407 -8.32 11.54 12.02
C ALA A 407 -7.87 10.44 13.02
N HIS A 408 -7.99 9.15 12.66
CA HIS A 408 -7.63 8.03 13.51
C HIS A 408 -6.67 7.07 12.77
N THR A 409 -5.44 6.94 13.30
CA THR A 409 -4.48 5.92 12.87
C THR A 409 -4.80 4.59 13.57
N PRO A 410 -4.97 3.47 12.85
CA PRO A 410 -5.18 2.16 13.47
C PRO A 410 -4.01 1.76 14.40
N GLU A 411 -4.30 1.08 15.52
CA GLU A 411 -3.31 0.75 16.56
C GLU A 411 -2.10 -0.04 16.02
N PHE A 412 -2.32 -0.95 15.07
CA PHE A 412 -1.28 -1.80 14.50
C PHE A 412 -0.83 -1.34 13.12
N GLU A 413 -1.16 -0.11 12.70
CA GLU A 413 -0.66 0.44 11.45
C GLU A 413 0.87 0.37 11.40
N GLY A 414 1.40 -0.18 10.31
CA GLY A 414 2.84 -0.31 10.10
C GLY A 414 3.52 -1.42 10.91
N LYS A 415 2.75 -2.27 11.62
CA LYS A 415 3.26 -3.45 12.34
C LYS A 415 3.24 -4.70 11.47
N VAL A 416 4.21 -5.59 11.71
CA VAL A 416 4.34 -6.89 11.06
C VAL A 416 4.08 -8.02 12.05
N VAL A 417 3.08 -8.85 11.76
CA VAL A 417 2.61 -9.92 12.64
C VAL A 417 2.84 -11.28 11.99
N VAL A 418 3.29 -12.27 12.77
CA VAL A 418 3.32 -13.68 12.35
C VAL A 418 2.25 -14.44 13.12
N VAL A 419 1.39 -15.17 12.43
CA VAL A 419 0.34 -16.01 13.02
C VAL A 419 0.47 -17.44 12.50
N THR A 420 0.59 -18.42 13.41
CA THR A 420 0.63 -19.84 13.04
C THR A 420 -0.70 -20.55 13.28
N GLY A 421 -1.00 -21.58 12.50
CA GLY A 421 -2.31 -22.25 12.53
C GLY A 421 -3.42 -21.34 11.99
N ALA A 422 -3.11 -20.58 10.94
CA ALA A 422 -3.91 -19.47 10.45
C ALA A 422 -5.08 -19.86 9.51
N ALA A 423 -5.20 -21.12 9.10
CA ALA A 423 -6.23 -21.53 8.13
C ALA A 423 -7.65 -21.58 8.72
N SER A 424 -7.79 -21.66 10.05
CA SER A 424 -9.10 -21.75 10.71
C SER A 424 -9.05 -21.30 12.18
N GLY A 425 -10.23 -21.18 12.79
CA GLY A 425 -10.38 -20.95 14.23
C GLY A 425 -9.63 -19.72 14.74
N ILE A 426 -8.99 -19.86 15.91
CA ILE A 426 -8.28 -18.78 16.61
C ILE A 426 -7.24 -18.11 15.71
N GLY A 427 -6.46 -18.90 14.95
CA GLY A 427 -5.42 -18.34 14.10
C GLY A 427 -5.99 -17.47 12.99
N LYS A 428 -7.04 -17.94 12.30
CA LYS A 428 -7.74 -17.14 11.29
C LYS A 428 -8.33 -15.85 11.88
N ALA A 429 -9.02 -15.95 13.01
CA ALA A 429 -9.57 -14.78 13.70
C ALA A 429 -8.49 -13.78 14.12
N CYS A 430 -7.30 -14.25 14.49
CA CYS A 430 -6.16 -13.36 14.74
C CYS A 430 -5.70 -12.64 13.47
N VAL A 431 -5.62 -13.34 12.33
CA VAL A 431 -5.26 -12.70 11.06
C VAL A 431 -6.24 -11.57 10.74
N GLU A 432 -7.54 -11.85 10.76
CA GLU A 432 -8.62 -10.89 10.47
C GLU A 432 -8.57 -9.68 11.42
N GLU A 433 -8.46 -9.92 12.73
CA GLU A 433 -8.43 -8.85 13.74
C GLU A 433 -7.19 -7.95 13.61
N PHE A 434 -6.02 -8.51 13.26
CA PHE A 434 -4.81 -7.71 13.07
C PHE A 434 -4.86 -6.89 11.76
N THR A 435 -5.39 -7.46 10.67
CA THR A 435 -5.54 -6.73 9.40
C THR A 435 -6.56 -5.60 9.51
N ASP A 436 -7.69 -5.83 10.19
CA ASP A 436 -8.73 -4.82 10.41
C ASP A 436 -8.20 -3.64 11.25
N ARG A 437 -7.19 -3.88 12.07
CA ARG A 437 -6.49 -2.85 12.85
C ARG A 437 -5.19 -2.33 12.20
N GLY A 438 -5.01 -2.58 10.91
CA GLY A 438 -3.98 -1.95 10.06
C GLY A 438 -2.63 -2.65 10.02
N ALA A 439 -2.48 -3.84 10.62
CA ALA A 439 -1.25 -4.61 10.55
C ALA A 439 -1.12 -5.33 9.20
N VAL A 440 0.11 -5.72 8.87
CA VAL A 440 0.37 -6.75 7.85
C VAL A 440 0.72 -8.08 8.51
N VAL A 441 0.24 -9.19 7.95
CA VAL A 441 0.24 -10.49 8.61
C VAL A 441 0.88 -11.57 7.74
N LEU A 442 1.86 -12.29 8.29
CA LEU A 442 2.32 -13.59 7.79
C LEU A 442 1.42 -14.69 8.39
N ALA A 443 0.57 -15.29 7.56
CA ALA A 443 -0.30 -16.39 7.94
C ALA A 443 0.37 -17.73 7.57
N LEU A 444 0.68 -18.56 8.57
CA LEU A 444 1.32 -19.85 8.41
C LEU A 444 0.36 -21.00 8.76
N ASP A 445 0.19 -21.95 7.85
CA ASP A 445 -0.59 -23.17 8.09
C ASP A 445 -0.12 -24.32 7.19
N ILE A 446 -0.42 -25.56 7.56
CA ILE A 446 -0.10 -26.75 6.75
C ILE A 446 -1.18 -27.05 5.70
N ALA A 447 -2.41 -26.54 5.91
CA ALA A 447 -3.55 -26.78 5.04
C ALA A 447 -3.26 -26.42 3.57
N GLU A 448 -3.69 -27.25 2.64
CA GLU A 448 -3.57 -26.95 1.21
C GLU A 448 -4.63 -25.94 0.78
N GLY A 449 -4.29 -25.04 -0.15
CA GLY A 449 -5.21 -24.03 -0.69
C GLY A 449 -5.63 -22.91 0.27
N PHE A 450 -5.26 -22.95 1.56
CA PHE A 450 -5.74 -21.93 2.52
C PHE A 450 -5.29 -20.50 2.19
N ALA A 451 -4.19 -20.35 1.44
CA ALA A 451 -3.72 -19.05 0.99
C ALA A 451 -4.76 -18.32 0.13
N GLU A 452 -5.64 -19.05 -0.58
CA GLU A 452 -6.73 -18.48 -1.38
C GLU A 452 -7.80 -17.79 -0.52
N GLN A 453 -7.83 -18.06 0.79
CA GLN A 453 -8.72 -17.36 1.72
C GLN A 453 -8.31 -15.89 1.94
N PHE A 454 -7.07 -15.54 1.62
CA PHE A 454 -6.50 -14.21 1.86
C PHE A 454 -6.09 -13.58 0.54
N THR A 455 -6.96 -12.75 -0.02
CA THR A 455 -6.69 -11.99 -1.27
C THR A 455 -6.24 -10.56 -1.01
N ASP A 456 -6.25 -10.12 0.24
CA ASP A 456 -5.77 -8.79 0.62
C ASP A 456 -4.24 -8.75 0.58
N GLY A 457 -3.69 -7.69 -0.01
CA GLY A 457 -2.25 -7.44 -0.04
C GLY A 457 -1.63 -7.16 1.34
N ALA A 458 -2.43 -7.06 2.40
CA ALA A 458 -1.96 -7.01 3.79
C ALA A 458 -1.58 -8.39 4.38
N VAL A 459 -1.94 -9.51 3.71
CA VAL A 459 -1.66 -10.87 4.20
C VAL A 459 -0.72 -11.62 3.27
N VAL A 460 0.37 -12.15 3.81
CA VAL A 460 1.23 -13.13 3.14
C VAL A 460 0.88 -14.50 3.70
N ALA A 461 0.13 -15.30 2.94
CA ALA A 461 -0.23 -16.64 3.35
C ALA A 461 0.74 -17.67 2.78
N VAL A 462 1.40 -18.44 3.65
CA VAL A 462 2.42 -19.43 3.28
C VAL A 462 2.06 -20.79 3.86
N ARG A 463 1.99 -21.80 2.99
CA ARG A 463 1.92 -23.19 3.43
C ARG A 463 3.23 -23.58 4.11
N CYS A 464 3.17 -23.83 5.40
CA CYS A 464 4.33 -24.05 6.26
C CYS A 464 4.00 -25.11 7.32
N ASP A 465 4.76 -26.21 7.30
CA ASP A 465 4.84 -27.11 8.44
C ASP A 465 5.76 -26.50 9.49
N VAL A 466 5.17 -26.02 10.60
CA VAL A 466 5.90 -25.39 11.70
C VAL A 466 6.82 -26.36 12.47
N THR A 467 6.77 -27.66 12.18
CA THR A 467 7.75 -28.61 12.69
C THR A 467 9.05 -28.62 11.88
N ASP A 468 9.07 -28.06 10.67
CA ASP A 468 10.25 -27.87 9.82
C ASP A 468 10.88 -26.48 10.04
N SER A 469 12.15 -26.45 10.44
CA SER A 469 12.86 -25.18 10.67
C SER A 469 13.17 -24.43 9.37
N GLN A 470 13.44 -25.15 8.28
CA GLN A 470 13.75 -24.52 6.99
C GLN A 470 12.50 -23.87 6.39
N ALA A 471 11.34 -24.53 6.52
CA ALA A 471 10.06 -23.97 6.12
C ALA A 471 9.74 -22.68 6.89
N ILE A 472 9.96 -22.67 8.22
CA ILE A 472 9.82 -21.46 9.04
C ILE A 472 10.77 -20.37 8.53
N ASP A 473 12.07 -20.65 8.43
CA ASP A 473 13.07 -19.65 8.04
C ASP A 473 12.76 -19.05 6.66
N SER A 474 12.34 -19.86 5.69
CA SER A 474 11.95 -19.39 4.36
C SER A 474 10.72 -18.48 4.41
N ALA A 475 9.70 -18.83 5.19
CA ALA A 475 8.49 -18.02 5.32
C ALA A 475 8.76 -16.68 6.02
N LEU A 476 9.62 -16.67 7.05
CA LEU A 476 10.04 -15.45 7.72
C LEU A 476 10.86 -14.55 6.78
N GLN A 477 11.77 -15.11 5.99
CA GLN A 477 12.55 -14.34 5.01
C GLN A 477 11.65 -13.71 3.95
N GLN A 478 10.62 -14.42 3.48
CA GLN A 478 9.63 -13.85 2.56
C GLN A 478 8.92 -12.65 3.19
N MET A 479 8.45 -12.78 4.44
CA MET A 479 7.79 -11.67 5.14
C MET A 479 8.71 -10.47 5.37
N VAL A 480 9.97 -10.72 5.71
CA VAL A 480 10.94 -9.64 5.94
C VAL A 480 11.37 -8.97 4.64
N ALA A 481 11.44 -9.69 3.52
CA ALA A 481 11.63 -9.07 2.22
C ALA A 481 10.42 -8.20 1.82
N GLU A 482 9.21 -8.64 2.15
CA GLU A 482 7.97 -7.97 1.76
C GLU A 482 7.63 -6.74 2.64
N PHE A 483 7.87 -6.84 3.95
CA PHE A 483 7.45 -5.84 4.95
C PHE A 483 8.52 -5.46 5.98
N GLY A 484 9.71 -6.01 5.86
CA GLY A 484 10.91 -5.42 6.44
C GLY A 484 11.21 -5.81 7.88
N GLY A 485 10.43 -6.67 8.53
CA GLY A 485 10.71 -7.09 9.90
C GLY A 485 9.63 -7.97 10.51
N ILE A 486 9.69 -8.17 11.84
CA ILE A 486 8.69 -8.89 12.63
C ILE A 486 8.55 -8.16 13.96
N ASP A 487 7.33 -7.79 14.33
CA ASP A 487 7.03 -7.10 15.59
C ASP A 487 6.26 -8.01 16.53
N ILE A 488 5.28 -8.77 16.01
CA ILE A 488 4.39 -9.57 16.84
C ILE A 488 4.41 -11.02 16.36
N VAL A 489 4.44 -11.98 17.29
CA VAL A 489 4.28 -13.41 17.00
C VAL A 489 3.10 -13.97 17.80
N VAL A 490 2.09 -14.45 17.10
CA VAL A 490 0.99 -15.26 17.64
C VAL A 490 1.32 -16.73 17.41
N SER A 491 1.86 -17.36 18.44
CA SER A 491 2.25 -18.76 18.40
C SER A 491 1.04 -19.63 18.75
N ASN A 492 0.24 -19.96 17.73
CA ASN A 492 -1.07 -20.58 17.90
C ASN A 492 -1.18 -22.03 17.37
N ALA A 493 -0.42 -22.39 16.34
CA ALA A 493 -0.47 -23.73 15.73
C ALA A 493 -0.44 -24.85 16.78
N GLY A 494 -1.33 -25.82 16.64
CA GLY A 494 -1.44 -26.95 17.55
C GLY A 494 -2.61 -27.84 17.19
N ASN A 495 -2.58 -29.06 17.71
CA ASN A 495 -3.65 -30.04 17.51
C ASN A 495 -3.89 -30.78 18.83
N PHE A 496 -5.15 -31.08 19.13
CA PHE A 496 -5.48 -32.01 20.20
C PHE A 496 -5.42 -33.46 19.66
N PRO A 497 -4.36 -34.23 19.96
CA PRO A 497 -4.21 -35.61 19.52
C PRO A 497 -5.36 -36.53 20.00
N ALA A 498 -5.40 -37.75 19.46
CA ALA A 498 -6.33 -38.77 19.93
C ALA A 498 -6.22 -38.97 21.44
N SER A 499 -7.38 -39.05 22.11
CA SER A 499 -7.45 -39.19 23.56
C SER A 499 -7.14 -40.63 23.97
N GLN A 500 -6.11 -40.81 24.82
CA GLN A 500 -5.63 -42.12 25.26
C GLN A 500 -5.30 -42.14 26.76
N PRO A 501 -5.73 -43.16 27.51
CA PRO A 501 -5.19 -43.47 28.84
C PRO A 501 -3.66 -43.61 28.82
N LEU A 502 -3.01 -43.47 29.98
CA LEU A 502 -1.54 -43.51 30.04
C LEU A 502 -0.98 -44.90 29.72
N GLU A 503 -1.67 -45.95 30.17
CA GLU A 503 -1.35 -47.35 29.94
C GLU A 503 -1.49 -47.78 28.46
N GLU A 504 -2.22 -47.00 27.66
CA GLU A 504 -2.48 -47.24 26.24
C GLU A 504 -1.84 -46.18 25.32
N MET A 505 -1.08 -45.24 25.89
CA MET A 505 -0.46 -44.14 25.13
C MET A 505 0.57 -44.71 24.15
N SER A 506 0.42 -44.41 22.86
CA SER A 506 1.43 -44.78 21.87
C SER A 506 2.57 -43.77 21.82
N ASP A 507 3.78 -44.27 21.55
CA ASP A 507 4.97 -43.43 21.38
C ASP A 507 4.75 -42.40 20.25
N ASP A 508 4.19 -42.83 19.10
CA ASP A 508 3.91 -41.94 17.96
C ASP A 508 2.99 -40.76 18.34
N ASN A 509 1.92 -41.03 19.09
CA ASN A 509 0.95 -40.00 19.49
C ASN A 509 1.58 -39.01 20.49
N TRP A 510 2.38 -39.53 21.42
CA TRP A 510 3.14 -38.73 22.37
C TRP A 510 4.17 -37.85 21.67
N GLU A 511 5.03 -38.44 20.84
CA GLU A 511 6.09 -37.76 20.11
C GLU A 511 5.54 -36.70 19.15
N PHE A 512 4.47 -37.02 18.41
CA PHE A 512 3.79 -36.06 17.55
C PHE A 512 3.27 -34.86 18.34
N SER A 513 2.60 -35.10 19.49
CA SER A 513 2.13 -34.01 20.34
C SER A 513 3.27 -33.14 20.87
N GLN A 514 4.38 -33.75 21.30
CA GLN A 514 5.57 -33.02 21.77
C GLN A 514 6.23 -32.22 20.63
N GLN A 515 6.29 -32.79 19.43
CA GLN A 515 6.85 -32.14 18.25
C GLN A 515 6.00 -30.93 17.83
N LEU A 516 4.69 -31.10 17.72
CA LEU A 516 3.77 -30.07 17.25
C LEU A 516 3.41 -29.06 18.34
N ASN A 517 2.93 -29.49 19.51
CA ASN A 517 2.37 -28.59 20.53
C ASN A 517 3.41 -27.95 21.46
N GLN A 518 4.68 -28.32 21.36
CA GLN A 518 5.76 -27.73 22.16
C GLN A 518 6.98 -27.35 21.30
N THR A 519 7.59 -28.32 20.61
CA THR A 519 8.87 -28.13 19.92
C THR A 519 8.75 -27.15 18.74
N SER A 520 7.64 -27.17 17.99
CA SER A 520 7.39 -26.24 16.89
C SER A 520 7.39 -24.77 17.34
N HIS A 521 6.78 -24.49 18.51
CA HIS A 521 6.73 -23.14 19.08
C HIS A 521 8.12 -22.64 19.49
N MET A 522 8.98 -23.54 20.02
CA MET A 522 10.38 -23.23 20.29
C MET A 522 11.13 -22.88 19.00
N LYS A 523 10.96 -23.70 17.94
CA LYS A 523 11.59 -23.46 16.63
C LYS A 523 11.16 -22.12 16.04
N LEU A 524 9.87 -21.81 16.09
CA LEU A 524 9.31 -20.52 15.65
C LEU A 524 9.90 -19.37 16.46
N LEU A 525 9.93 -19.46 17.80
CA LEU A 525 10.49 -18.41 18.64
C LEU A 525 11.97 -18.19 18.33
N ARG A 526 12.76 -19.26 18.24
CA ARG A 526 14.19 -19.19 17.89
C ARG A 526 14.42 -18.48 16.55
N ALA A 527 13.61 -18.77 15.54
CA ALA A 527 13.72 -18.17 14.22
C ALA A 527 13.27 -16.70 14.19
N THR A 528 12.30 -16.31 15.03
CA THR A 528 11.73 -14.95 15.06
C THR A 528 12.49 -13.98 15.97
N VAL A 529 13.15 -14.45 17.05
CA VAL A 529 13.88 -13.59 18.01
C VAL A 529 14.87 -12.61 17.34
N PRO A 530 15.69 -13.00 16.35
CA PRO A 530 16.59 -12.06 15.68
C PRO A 530 15.88 -10.85 15.06
N PHE A 531 14.68 -11.05 14.52
CA PHE A 531 13.86 -9.98 13.95
C PHE A 531 13.08 -9.20 15.01
N LEU A 532 12.54 -9.89 16.03
CA LEU A 532 11.85 -9.26 17.17
C LEU A 532 12.75 -8.28 17.93
N ARG A 533 14.07 -8.53 18.02
CA ARG A 533 15.04 -7.57 18.60
C ARG A 533 15.08 -6.24 17.81
N ASN A 534 14.77 -6.29 16.52
CA ASN A 534 14.62 -5.13 15.67
C ASN A 534 13.15 -4.72 15.47
N GLY A 535 12.21 -5.41 16.12
CA GLY A 535 10.80 -5.13 16.06
C GLY A 535 10.43 -3.82 16.76
N LEU A 536 9.26 -3.32 16.41
CA LEU A 536 8.67 -2.10 16.93
C LEU A 536 7.63 -2.52 17.98
N ASP A 537 7.86 -2.21 19.25
CA ASP A 537 7.07 -2.71 20.39
C ASP A 537 6.88 -4.25 20.41
N PRO A 538 7.98 -5.02 20.38
CA PRO A 538 7.90 -6.43 20.06
C PRO A 538 7.15 -7.27 21.11
N ALA A 539 6.30 -8.18 20.64
CA ALA A 539 5.46 -9.01 21.50
C ALA A 539 5.29 -10.43 20.97
N VAL A 540 5.19 -11.39 21.89
CA VAL A 540 4.88 -12.78 21.61
C VAL A 540 3.67 -13.16 22.45
N VAL A 541 2.64 -13.68 21.81
CA VAL A 541 1.46 -14.24 22.48
C VAL A 541 1.39 -15.72 22.13
N ILE A 542 1.49 -16.57 23.15
CA ILE A 542 1.43 -18.02 23.00
C ILE A 542 0.03 -18.51 23.35
N VAL A 543 -0.60 -19.22 22.42
CA VAL A 543 -1.90 -19.86 22.68
C VAL A 543 -1.63 -21.25 23.28
N ALA A 544 -1.76 -21.34 24.60
CA ALA A 544 -1.65 -22.58 25.35
C ALA A 544 -3.02 -23.27 25.41
N SER A 545 -3.48 -23.66 26.60
CA SER A 545 -4.77 -24.32 26.78
C SER A 545 -5.20 -24.29 28.24
N LYS A 546 -6.51 -24.32 28.47
CA LYS A 546 -7.11 -24.63 29.77
C LYS A 546 -6.66 -25.97 30.37
N ASN A 547 -6.17 -26.92 29.56
CA ASN A 547 -5.61 -28.18 30.07
C ASN A 547 -4.36 -27.99 30.94
N VAL A 548 -3.70 -26.83 30.89
CA VAL A 548 -2.56 -26.52 31.77
C VAL A 548 -3.00 -26.39 33.24
N PRO A 549 -3.93 -25.49 33.60
CA PRO A 549 -4.42 -25.40 34.97
C PRO A 549 -5.39 -26.54 35.35
N ALA A 550 -6.15 -27.09 34.40
CA ALA A 550 -7.16 -28.11 34.70
C ALA A 550 -7.25 -29.20 33.62
N PRO A 551 -6.32 -30.17 33.60
CA PRO A 551 -6.29 -31.26 32.62
C PRO A 551 -7.45 -32.26 32.80
N GLY A 552 -7.73 -33.04 31.76
CA GLY A 552 -8.71 -34.13 31.77
C GLY A 552 -8.07 -35.51 31.56
N PRO A 553 -8.73 -36.61 31.98
CA PRO A 553 -8.32 -37.96 31.62
C PRO A 553 -8.20 -38.12 30.10
N GLY A 554 -7.22 -38.90 29.66
CA GLY A 554 -6.99 -39.15 28.24
C GLY A 554 -6.30 -38.02 27.47
N ALA A 555 -5.90 -36.93 28.12
CA ALA A 555 -5.29 -35.76 27.49
C ALA A 555 -3.78 -35.61 27.80
N ALA A 556 -3.10 -36.68 28.22
CA ALA A 556 -1.74 -36.60 28.77
C ALA A 556 -0.74 -36.01 27.76
N ALA A 557 -0.66 -36.55 26.53
CA ALA A 557 0.25 -36.08 25.48
C ALA A 557 0.06 -34.58 25.16
N TYR A 558 -1.18 -34.11 25.11
CA TYR A 558 -1.48 -32.70 24.84
C TYR A 558 -1.18 -31.80 26.05
N SER A 559 -1.63 -32.21 27.24
CA SER A 559 -1.54 -31.41 28.45
C SER A 559 -0.10 -31.21 28.89
N VAL A 560 0.73 -32.27 28.79
CA VAL A 560 2.17 -32.18 29.09
C VAL A 560 2.88 -31.27 28.09
N ALA A 561 2.60 -31.41 26.79
CA ALA A 561 3.16 -30.53 25.76
C ALA A 561 2.82 -29.05 26.02
N LYS A 562 1.55 -28.74 26.29
CA LYS A 562 1.09 -27.37 26.57
C LYS A 562 1.58 -26.82 27.92
N ALA A 563 1.77 -27.67 28.94
CA ALA A 563 2.42 -27.28 30.19
C ALA A 563 3.90 -26.94 29.97
N GLY A 564 4.62 -27.78 29.20
CA GLY A 564 5.99 -27.53 28.79
C GLY A 564 6.14 -26.25 27.95
N LEU A 565 5.21 -26.01 27.03
CA LEU A 565 5.10 -24.76 26.25
C LEU A 565 4.90 -23.55 27.18
N THR A 566 4.02 -23.65 28.17
CA THR A 566 3.75 -22.56 29.14
C THR A 566 5.00 -22.26 29.98
N GLN A 567 5.74 -23.29 30.41
CA GLN A 567 6.99 -23.07 31.14
C GLN A 567 8.07 -22.46 30.23
N MET A 568 8.16 -22.88 28.96
CA MET A 568 9.04 -22.26 27.97
C MET A 568 8.70 -20.78 27.77
N ALA A 569 7.41 -20.42 27.72
CA ALA A 569 6.96 -19.03 27.61
C ALA A 569 7.48 -18.15 28.75
N ARG A 570 7.46 -18.69 29.98
CA ARG A 570 7.98 -17.99 31.17
C ARG A 570 9.50 -17.77 31.08
N ILE A 571 10.24 -18.77 30.61
CA ILE A 571 11.68 -18.66 30.38
C ILE A 571 11.94 -17.60 29.30
N ALA A 572 11.21 -17.64 28.19
CA ALA A 572 11.32 -16.65 27.12
C ALA A 572 11.01 -15.22 27.61
N ALA A 573 10.02 -15.03 28.48
CA ALA A 573 9.73 -13.74 29.08
C ALA A 573 10.92 -13.18 29.89
N LEU A 574 11.64 -14.06 30.61
CA LEU A 574 12.83 -13.69 31.38
C LEU A 574 14.02 -13.38 30.47
N GLU A 575 14.29 -14.24 29.48
CA GLU A 575 15.46 -14.12 28.60
C GLU A 575 15.34 -12.97 27.59
N LEU A 576 14.12 -12.69 27.12
CA LEU A 576 13.88 -11.71 26.06
C LEU A 576 13.44 -10.34 26.60
N GLY A 577 13.13 -10.24 27.89
CA GLY A 577 12.68 -9.02 28.54
C GLY A 577 13.69 -7.87 28.46
N GLU A 578 15.00 -8.15 28.59
CA GLU A 578 16.05 -7.12 28.43
C GLU A 578 16.10 -6.53 27.01
N ALA A 579 15.67 -7.29 26.00
CA ALA A 579 15.53 -6.82 24.63
C ALA A 579 14.20 -6.07 24.38
N GLY A 580 13.37 -5.89 25.42
CA GLY A 580 12.06 -5.27 25.32
C GLY A 580 10.97 -6.15 24.71
N ILE A 581 11.23 -7.44 24.48
CA ILE A 581 10.28 -8.37 23.87
C ILE A 581 9.39 -8.93 24.98
N ARG A 582 8.08 -8.66 24.88
CA ARG A 582 7.09 -9.17 25.84
C ARG A 582 6.63 -10.55 25.44
N VAL A 583 6.48 -11.47 26.39
CA VAL A 583 5.98 -12.83 26.11
C VAL A 583 4.86 -13.15 27.09
N ASN A 584 3.64 -13.34 26.60
CA ASN A 584 2.46 -13.65 27.42
C ASN A 584 1.73 -14.88 26.88
N VAL A 585 0.88 -15.49 27.70
CA VAL A 585 0.21 -16.76 27.40
C VAL A 585 -1.30 -16.62 27.57
N LEU A 586 -2.05 -17.18 26.62
CA LEU A 586 -3.49 -17.35 26.75
C LEU A 586 -3.84 -18.81 26.98
N HIS A 587 -4.87 -19.06 27.78
CA HIS A 587 -5.42 -20.39 28.05
C HIS A 587 -6.90 -20.47 27.61
N PRO A 588 -7.17 -20.62 26.30
CA PRO A 588 -8.53 -20.80 25.83
C PRO A 588 -9.13 -22.13 26.28
N ASN A 589 -10.44 -22.15 26.41
CA ASN A 589 -11.25 -23.36 26.59
C ASN A 589 -12.47 -23.29 25.68
N ALA A 590 -12.94 -24.46 25.22
CA ALA A 590 -14.27 -24.57 24.64
C ALA A 590 -14.52 -23.58 23.47
N VAL A 591 -13.53 -23.43 22.59
CA VAL A 591 -13.63 -22.62 21.37
C VAL A 591 -14.08 -23.54 20.23
N TYR A 592 -15.37 -23.45 19.89
CA TYR A 592 -16.05 -24.44 19.05
C TYR A 592 -16.12 -24.08 17.57
N ASP A 593 -15.86 -22.82 17.21
CA ASP A 593 -15.73 -22.34 15.83
C ASP A 593 -14.34 -22.63 15.24
N THR A 594 -13.82 -23.84 15.48
CA THR A 594 -12.56 -24.34 14.92
C THR A 594 -12.78 -25.61 14.12
N ALA A 595 -11.90 -25.92 13.16
CA ALA A 595 -12.02 -27.09 12.29
C ALA A 595 -12.01 -28.45 13.05
N ILE A 596 -11.71 -28.44 14.34
CA ILE A 596 -11.68 -29.61 15.22
C ILE A 596 -13.10 -30.07 15.63
N TRP A 597 -14.11 -29.18 15.57
CA TRP A 597 -15.46 -29.47 16.07
C TRP A 597 -16.49 -29.57 14.94
N SER A 598 -16.78 -30.80 14.50
CA SER A 598 -17.95 -31.04 13.64
C SER A 598 -19.25 -31.05 14.46
N GLU A 599 -20.39 -30.85 13.80
CA GLU A 599 -21.71 -30.95 14.43
C GLU A 599 -21.91 -32.32 15.10
N GLU A 600 -21.44 -33.39 14.46
CA GLU A 600 -21.52 -34.76 15.00
C GLU A 600 -20.68 -34.93 16.28
N VAL A 601 -19.47 -34.36 16.33
CA VAL A 601 -18.61 -34.41 17.51
C VAL A 601 -19.22 -33.61 18.66
N LEU A 602 -19.78 -32.43 18.38
CA LEU A 602 -20.46 -31.60 19.37
C LEU A 602 -21.70 -32.30 19.93
N ALA A 603 -22.53 -32.89 19.08
CA ALA A 603 -23.72 -33.63 19.49
C ALA A 603 -23.35 -34.84 20.37
N SER A 604 -22.33 -35.61 19.98
CA SER A 604 -21.84 -36.76 20.75
C SER A 604 -21.31 -36.36 22.13
N ARG A 605 -20.51 -35.28 22.19
CA ARG A 605 -19.95 -34.77 23.46
C ARG A 605 -21.04 -34.20 24.37
N ALA A 606 -21.97 -33.42 23.82
CA ALA A 606 -23.09 -32.87 24.59
C ALA A 606 -23.95 -34.00 25.19
N ALA A 607 -24.28 -35.02 24.39
CA ALA A 607 -25.04 -36.19 24.84
C ALA A 607 -24.31 -36.98 25.95
N HIS A 608 -22.98 -37.10 25.89
CA HIS A 608 -22.19 -37.75 26.94
C HIS A 608 -22.36 -37.07 28.31
N TYR A 609 -22.55 -35.74 28.33
CA TYR A 609 -22.80 -34.96 29.55
C TYR A 609 -24.29 -34.78 29.85
N GLY A 610 -25.19 -35.37 29.05
CA GLY A 610 -26.64 -35.21 29.22
C GLY A 610 -27.14 -33.80 28.92
N LEU A 611 -26.43 -33.05 28.06
CA LEU A 611 -26.72 -31.66 27.70
C LEU A 611 -27.14 -31.57 26.22
N SER A 612 -27.88 -30.51 25.88
CA SER A 612 -27.97 -30.05 24.49
C SER A 612 -26.62 -29.47 24.03
N VAL A 613 -26.43 -29.33 22.70
CA VAL A 613 -25.20 -28.73 22.15
C VAL A 613 -25.03 -27.29 22.62
N GLU A 614 -26.13 -26.53 22.72
CA GLU A 614 -26.09 -25.14 23.19
C GLU A 614 -25.70 -25.06 24.68
N GLU A 615 -26.31 -25.87 25.54
CA GLU A 615 -25.95 -25.96 26.96
C GLU A 615 -24.50 -26.43 27.15
N TYR A 616 -24.03 -27.36 26.32
CA TYR A 616 -22.64 -27.81 26.32
C TYR A 616 -21.68 -26.67 25.95
N LYS A 617 -22.00 -25.90 24.92
CA LYS A 617 -21.19 -24.74 24.49
C LYS A 617 -21.12 -23.64 25.56
N GLN A 618 -22.17 -23.50 26.36
CA GLN A 618 -22.29 -22.53 27.45
C GLN A 618 -21.94 -23.12 28.82
N SER A 619 -21.26 -24.27 28.87
CA SER A 619 -20.87 -24.96 30.10
C SER A 619 -19.66 -24.30 30.79
N ASN A 620 -19.80 -23.02 31.12
CA ASN A 620 -18.89 -22.19 31.91
C ASN A 620 -19.68 -21.35 32.94
N VAL A 621 -18.98 -20.58 33.76
CA VAL A 621 -19.58 -19.77 34.84
C VAL A 621 -20.44 -18.65 34.29
N LEU A 622 -20.03 -18.01 33.19
CA LEU A 622 -20.75 -16.91 32.55
C LEU A 622 -21.93 -17.36 31.68
N LYS A 623 -22.09 -18.66 31.42
CA LYS A 623 -23.14 -19.23 30.56
C LYS A 623 -23.15 -18.63 29.15
N THR A 624 -21.97 -18.46 28.56
CA THR A 624 -21.80 -17.90 27.21
C THR A 624 -20.97 -18.82 26.32
N GLU A 625 -21.12 -18.73 25.00
CA GLU A 625 -20.14 -19.33 24.08
C GLU A 625 -18.87 -18.47 24.06
N VAL A 626 -17.71 -19.12 23.90
CA VAL A 626 -16.42 -18.46 23.70
C VAL A 626 -15.99 -18.70 22.26
N ALA A 627 -15.86 -17.65 21.48
CA ALA A 627 -15.51 -17.72 20.07
C ALA A 627 -14.00 -17.52 19.82
N ALA A 628 -13.53 -17.93 18.65
CA ALA A 628 -12.17 -17.68 18.20
C ALA A 628 -11.83 -16.18 18.21
N MET A 629 -12.81 -15.34 17.86
CA MET A 629 -12.69 -13.89 17.88
C MET A 629 -12.48 -13.31 19.28
N ASP A 630 -13.03 -13.94 20.34
CA ASP A 630 -12.79 -13.49 21.72
C ASP A 630 -11.33 -13.72 22.13
N VAL A 631 -10.76 -14.84 21.69
CA VAL A 631 -9.33 -15.12 21.87
C VAL A 631 -8.48 -14.14 21.07
N ALA A 632 -8.83 -13.86 19.81
CA ALA A 632 -8.12 -12.90 18.96
C ALA A 632 -8.10 -11.48 19.57
N LYS A 633 -9.22 -11.03 20.14
CA LYS A 633 -9.29 -9.76 20.89
C LYS A 633 -8.37 -9.76 22.12
N ALA A 634 -8.30 -10.86 22.87
CA ALA A 634 -7.35 -10.97 23.97
C ALA A 634 -5.89 -10.95 23.47
N VAL A 635 -5.60 -11.61 22.35
CA VAL A 635 -4.28 -11.59 21.70
C VAL A 635 -3.88 -10.17 21.34
N THR A 636 -4.75 -9.38 20.69
CA THR A 636 -4.43 -8.00 20.32
C THR A 636 -4.23 -7.11 21.55
N VAL A 637 -4.98 -7.28 22.64
CA VAL A 637 -4.73 -6.55 23.89
C VAL A 637 -3.34 -6.86 24.48
N PHE A 638 -2.94 -8.13 24.48
CA PHE A 638 -1.59 -8.51 24.92
C PHE A 638 -0.49 -8.07 23.97
N ALA A 639 -0.74 -8.07 22.67
CA ALA A 639 0.23 -7.65 21.67
C ALA A 639 0.35 -6.13 21.56
N GLY A 640 -0.73 -5.40 21.83
CA GLY A 640 -0.85 -3.95 21.68
C GLY A 640 -0.26 -3.13 22.82
N GLN A 641 -0.52 -1.82 22.77
CA GLN A 641 0.07 -0.85 23.71
C GLN A 641 -0.58 -0.90 25.10
N SER A 642 -1.83 -1.34 25.17
CA SER A 642 -2.63 -1.44 26.40
C SER A 642 -1.92 -2.24 27.50
N LEU A 643 -1.17 -3.28 27.14
CA LEU A 643 -0.39 -4.12 28.06
C LEU A 643 1.12 -4.03 27.79
N SER A 644 1.61 -2.86 27.35
CA SER A 644 3.03 -2.61 27.04
C SER A 644 4.00 -2.80 28.21
N LYS A 645 3.49 -2.91 29.45
CA LYS A 645 4.29 -3.17 30.67
C LYS A 645 4.03 -4.55 31.28
N THR A 646 3.42 -5.46 30.52
CA THR A 646 3.08 -6.81 30.96
C THR A 646 3.87 -7.86 30.17
N THR A 647 4.60 -8.71 30.87
CA THR A 647 5.31 -9.88 30.33
C THR A 647 5.25 -11.02 31.35
N GLY A 648 5.27 -12.27 30.88
CA GLY A 648 5.14 -13.48 31.70
C GLY A 648 3.72 -13.72 32.24
N ALA A 649 2.74 -12.92 31.85
CA ALA A 649 1.36 -13.06 32.31
C ALA A 649 0.65 -14.19 31.58
N GLN A 650 -0.35 -14.75 32.26
CA GLN A 650 -1.19 -15.83 31.78
C GLN A 650 -2.65 -15.44 31.95
N LEU A 651 -3.48 -15.59 30.91
CA LEU A 651 -4.90 -15.23 30.95
C LEU A 651 -5.78 -16.37 30.43
N PRO A 652 -6.73 -16.87 31.25
CA PRO A 652 -7.81 -17.72 30.76
C PRO A 652 -8.79 -16.96 29.85
N VAL A 653 -9.19 -17.58 28.75
CA VAL A 653 -10.28 -17.09 27.87
C VAL A 653 -11.28 -18.24 27.74
N ASP A 654 -12.14 -18.39 28.75
CA ASP A 654 -12.91 -19.63 28.96
C ASP A 654 -14.34 -19.43 29.51
N GLY A 655 -14.80 -18.19 29.63
CA GLY A 655 -16.10 -17.87 30.25
C GLY A 655 -16.16 -18.20 31.75
N GLY A 656 -15.01 -18.45 32.38
CA GLY A 656 -14.87 -18.95 33.74
C GLY A 656 -15.04 -20.47 33.82
N ASN A 657 -13.93 -21.20 33.99
CA ASN A 657 -13.95 -22.63 34.26
C ASN A 657 -13.85 -22.91 35.77
N GLU A 658 -14.81 -23.65 36.34
CA GLU A 658 -14.86 -23.97 37.78
C GLU A 658 -13.63 -24.73 38.31
N ARG A 659 -12.84 -25.36 37.43
CA ARG A 659 -11.61 -26.07 37.81
C ARG A 659 -10.36 -25.19 37.75
N VAL A 660 -10.50 -23.95 37.27
CA VAL A 660 -9.40 -23.00 37.05
C VAL A 660 -9.47 -21.80 38.00
N ILE A 661 -10.68 -21.32 38.29
CA ILE A 661 -10.97 -20.31 39.34
C ILE A 661 -10.71 -20.92 40.71
#